data_AF-A0AAU9UEL7-F1
#
_entry.id   AF-A0AAU9UEL7-F1
#
_cell.length_a   1.000
_cell.length_b   1.000
_cell.length_c   1.000
_cell.angle_alpha   90.00
_cell.angle_beta   90.00
_cell.angle_gamma   90.00
#
_symmetry.space_group_name_H-M   'P 1'
#
loop_
_entity.id
_entity.type
_entity.pdbx_description
1 polymer ?
#
loop_
_entity_poly.entity_id
_entity_poly.type
_entity_poly.pdbx_seq_one_letter_code
_entity_poly.pdbx_strand_id
1 'polypeptide(L)'
;MEVSDENLATLASYLEKTLNPDPNIRRPAEKFLEGVESNQNYGILLLHLIDNENAEFVIRATASVTFKNYIKRNWPVEEDGVDRMHASDRVTIKSLIVKLMLKSPEAIQRQFSDAVSIIGKHDFPEKWPGLINEMVEKFASGDFHIINGVLRTAHSLFKRYRYEFKSQKLWEEIKHVLDNIAKPLTDLFVALIDLAEKNENNPQALTVIYNSLVLTCKVFYSLNYQDLPEFFEDNMPIWMPNLLNLLQKKVQCLETNDDNDKPGVMEDLRTQVCNCAALYALKYEEEFSPYAPSFVTAVWNVLLSTNSKIRFDALVSNALTFLAKVAEKNSYKNLFEDPATLSSICEKVVIPNMELRESDLEIFEDNPEEYVSRDIEGSDVDTRRRAACDLVRTLALHYEDKMMSIFGQYVEVMLNKYTESGGSAWIGKDTALFLVTSLASRGGTQAAGVTKVSPLVDLTTFAANHVLPELQRPNVTELPVLKADAIKYIMTFRSLLPKELIITALPLLIQHITGRGVVCTYGACAVEKLIAGGMVNRAALQPHARALLAALLAALGRQDDPTDHNEYVMKAVLRTLACLREDALPYLGEALPKLAGMLAVVSKNPCKPHFNHYLFESLSLAVQLVVKSNPAAITAFEDALFPIFQDILQNDVQGKRLFHRSFNVRC
;
A
#
# COMPACT_ATOMS: atom_id res chain seq x y z
N MET A 1 35.98 -5.41 -21.41
CA MET A 1 35.79 -6.82 -21.82
C MET A 1 35.42 -6.83 -23.28
N GLU A 2 36.06 -7.66 -24.10
CA GLU A 2 35.65 -7.81 -25.50
C GLU A 2 34.36 -8.63 -25.59
N VAL A 3 33.49 -8.32 -26.56
CA VAL A 3 32.31 -9.13 -26.84
C VAL A 3 32.77 -10.39 -27.59
N SER A 4 33.10 -11.44 -26.84
CA SER A 4 33.57 -12.73 -27.35
C SER A 4 32.77 -13.88 -26.76
N ASP A 5 32.72 -15.01 -27.48
CA ASP A 5 32.01 -16.22 -27.02
C ASP A 5 32.59 -16.75 -25.70
N GLU A 6 33.90 -16.61 -25.49
CA GLU A 6 34.58 -16.98 -24.25
C GLU A 6 34.11 -16.14 -23.05
N ASN A 7 33.98 -14.83 -23.24
CA ASN A 7 33.48 -13.93 -22.18
C ASN A 7 31.99 -14.16 -21.91
N LEU A 8 31.19 -14.45 -22.95
CA LEU A 8 29.78 -14.82 -22.80
C LEU A 8 29.63 -16.13 -22.01
N ALA A 9 30.43 -17.16 -22.34
CA ALA A 9 30.42 -18.43 -21.61
C ALA A 9 30.86 -18.28 -20.15
N THR A 10 31.88 -17.46 -19.91
CA THR A 10 32.34 -17.13 -18.55
C THR A 10 31.24 -16.45 -17.74
N LEU A 11 30.59 -15.44 -18.33
CA LEU A 11 29.50 -14.71 -17.67
C LEU A 11 28.31 -15.62 -17.37
N ALA A 12 27.94 -16.49 -18.32
CA ALA A 12 26.90 -17.50 -18.13
C ALA A 12 27.22 -18.44 -16.96
N SER A 13 28.46 -18.94 -16.85
CA SER A 13 28.87 -19.81 -15.75
C SER A 13 28.80 -19.13 -14.38
N TYR A 14 29.18 -17.85 -14.29
CA TYR A 14 29.06 -17.12 -13.03
C TYR A 14 27.60 -16.84 -12.67
N LEU A 15 26.75 -16.50 -13.65
CA LEU A 15 25.31 -16.32 -13.44
C LEU A 15 24.67 -17.62 -12.94
N GLU A 16 25.03 -18.77 -13.52
CA GLU A 16 24.56 -20.07 -13.04
C GLU A 16 24.94 -20.33 -11.57
N LYS A 17 26.19 -20.01 -11.19
CA LYS A 17 26.65 -20.13 -9.79
C LYS A 17 25.88 -19.24 -8.82
N THR A 18 25.32 -18.10 -9.27
CA THR A 18 24.48 -17.26 -8.39
C THR A 18 23.15 -17.93 -8.02
N LEU A 19 22.73 -18.96 -8.76
CA LEU A 19 21.52 -19.72 -8.49
C LEU A 19 21.76 -20.92 -7.55
N ASN A 20 23.02 -21.15 -7.14
CA ASN A 20 23.36 -22.27 -6.26
C ASN A 20 22.85 -22.03 -4.82
N PRO A 21 22.25 -23.04 -4.15
CA PRO A 21 21.78 -22.90 -2.78
C PRO A 21 22.91 -22.75 -1.75
N ASP A 22 24.14 -23.20 -2.04
CA ASP A 22 25.29 -23.07 -1.15
C ASP A 22 25.83 -21.62 -1.13
N PRO A 23 25.79 -20.92 0.02
CA PRO A 23 26.34 -19.57 0.16
C PRO A 23 27.82 -19.46 -0.20
N ASN A 24 28.59 -20.55 -0.06
CA ASN A 24 30.02 -20.57 -0.39
C ASN A 24 30.29 -20.56 -1.89
N ILE A 25 29.30 -20.93 -2.71
CA ILE A 25 29.37 -20.85 -4.17
C ILE A 25 28.71 -19.55 -4.66
N ARG A 26 27.54 -19.22 -4.10
CA ARG A 26 26.75 -18.05 -4.50
C ARG A 26 27.45 -16.73 -4.20
N ARG A 27 27.93 -16.51 -2.97
CA ARG A 27 28.51 -15.21 -2.56
C ARG A 27 29.77 -14.84 -3.36
N PRO A 28 30.72 -15.76 -3.63
CA PRO A 28 31.85 -15.45 -4.49
C PRO A 28 31.44 -15.12 -5.93
N ALA A 29 30.42 -15.78 -6.48
CA ALA A 29 29.93 -15.48 -7.82
C ALA A 29 29.28 -14.11 -7.91
N GLU A 30 28.44 -13.74 -6.93
CA GLU A 30 27.86 -12.38 -6.81
C GLU A 30 28.97 -11.32 -6.72
N LYS A 31 29.95 -11.51 -5.83
CA LYS A 31 31.11 -10.60 -5.69
C LYS A 31 31.93 -10.48 -6.96
N PHE A 32 32.11 -11.57 -7.71
CA PHE A 32 32.82 -11.53 -8.98
C PHE A 32 32.05 -10.69 -10.00
N LEU A 33 30.75 -10.92 -10.17
CA LEU A 33 29.91 -10.17 -11.10
C LEU A 33 29.87 -8.68 -10.76
N GLU A 34 29.80 -8.32 -9.47
CA GLU A 34 29.91 -6.93 -9.01
C GLU A 34 31.30 -6.35 -9.27
N GLY A 35 32.37 -7.13 -9.05
CA GLY A 35 33.75 -6.68 -9.26
C GLY A 35 34.07 -6.37 -10.73
N VAL A 36 33.43 -7.07 -11.67
CA VAL A 36 33.67 -6.89 -13.11
C VAL A 36 32.70 -5.92 -13.79
N GLU A 37 31.68 -5.41 -13.08
CA GLU A 37 30.63 -4.59 -13.69
C GLU A 37 31.11 -3.22 -14.18
N SER A 38 32.24 -2.73 -13.66
CA SER A 38 32.87 -1.46 -14.08
C SER A 38 33.60 -1.56 -15.43
N ASN A 39 33.81 -2.77 -15.96
CA ASN A 39 34.51 -2.95 -17.21
C ASN A 39 33.65 -2.58 -18.41
N GLN A 40 34.26 -1.92 -19.41
CA GLN A 40 33.63 -1.65 -20.70
C GLN A 40 33.02 -2.92 -21.33
N ASN A 41 31.85 -2.76 -21.95
CA ASN A 41 31.01 -3.76 -22.56
C ASN A 41 30.37 -4.79 -21.61
N TYR A 42 30.48 -4.66 -20.28
CA TYR A 42 29.81 -5.58 -19.35
C TYR A 42 28.29 -5.63 -19.60
N GLY A 43 27.64 -4.47 -19.68
CA GLY A 43 26.22 -4.38 -20.00
C GLY A 43 25.88 -4.92 -21.39
N ILE A 44 26.76 -4.71 -22.37
CA ILE A 44 26.58 -5.20 -23.75
C ILE A 44 26.68 -6.73 -23.81
N LEU A 45 27.63 -7.33 -23.09
CA LEU A 45 27.75 -8.78 -22.94
C LEU A 45 26.48 -9.39 -22.33
N LEU A 46 25.92 -8.77 -21.30
CA LEU A 46 24.63 -9.21 -20.74
C LEU A 46 23.51 -9.15 -21.80
N LEU A 47 23.43 -8.08 -22.59
CA LEU A 47 22.44 -7.97 -23.67
C LEU A 47 22.60 -9.07 -24.72
N HIS A 48 23.82 -9.37 -25.15
CA HIS A 48 24.10 -10.47 -26.09
C HIS A 48 23.76 -11.85 -25.49
N LEU A 49 24.06 -12.07 -24.21
CA LEU A 49 23.70 -13.32 -23.53
C LEU A 49 22.18 -13.50 -23.43
N ILE A 50 21.45 -12.42 -23.13
CA ILE A 50 19.97 -12.45 -23.10
C ILE A 50 19.41 -12.74 -24.49
N ASP A 51 20.05 -12.23 -25.53
CA ASP A 51 19.65 -12.42 -26.92
C ASP A 51 20.02 -13.79 -27.49
N ASN A 52 20.93 -14.52 -26.87
CA ASN A 52 21.37 -15.82 -27.34
C ASN A 52 20.28 -16.88 -27.09
N GLU A 53 19.50 -17.19 -28.12
CA GLU A 53 18.43 -18.20 -28.05
C GLU A 53 18.93 -19.62 -27.76
N ASN A 54 20.22 -19.90 -28.00
CA ASN A 54 20.84 -21.19 -27.66
C ASN A 54 21.19 -21.31 -26.16
N ALA A 55 21.19 -20.19 -25.42
CA ALA A 55 21.43 -20.22 -23.97
C ALA A 55 20.15 -20.64 -23.23
N GLU A 56 20.33 -21.36 -22.11
CA GLU A 56 19.22 -21.80 -21.29
C GLU A 56 18.38 -20.60 -20.80
N PHE A 57 17.06 -20.75 -20.81
CA PHE A 57 16.14 -19.69 -20.42
C PHE A 57 16.41 -19.13 -19.01
N VAL A 58 16.77 -20.01 -18.07
CA VAL A 58 17.10 -19.61 -16.68
C VAL A 58 18.30 -18.66 -16.65
N ILE A 59 19.32 -18.91 -17.47
CA ILE A 59 20.50 -18.05 -17.58
C ILE A 59 20.12 -16.72 -18.22
N ARG A 60 19.33 -16.73 -19.30
CA ARG A 60 18.84 -15.51 -19.98
C ARG A 60 18.00 -14.64 -19.05
N ALA A 61 17.11 -15.26 -18.27
CA ALA A 61 16.31 -14.58 -17.26
C ALA A 61 17.19 -13.97 -16.16
N THR A 62 18.16 -14.73 -15.65
CA THR A 62 19.11 -14.26 -14.61
C THR A 62 19.99 -13.12 -15.14
N ALA A 63 20.44 -13.21 -16.39
CA ALA A 63 21.18 -12.14 -17.07
C ALA A 63 20.33 -10.87 -17.19
N SER A 64 19.03 -10.97 -17.49
CA SER A 64 18.13 -9.82 -17.58
C SER A 64 17.91 -9.12 -16.22
N VAL A 65 17.80 -9.90 -15.13
CA VAL A 65 17.72 -9.36 -13.77
C VAL A 65 19.04 -8.66 -13.38
N THR A 66 20.17 -9.29 -13.71
CA THR A 66 21.50 -8.74 -13.47
C THR A 66 21.71 -7.44 -14.23
N PHE A 67 21.32 -7.40 -15.51
CA PHE A 67 21.36 -6.22 -16.35
C PHE A 67 20.53 -5.07 -15.78
N LYS A 68 19.29 -5.31 -15.38
CA LYS A 68 18.45 -4.29 -14.72
C LYS A 68 19.12 -3.75 -13.45
N ASN A 69 19.68 -4.62 -12.61
CA ASN A 69 20.36 -4.20 -11.38
C ASN A 69 21.64 -3.41 -11.67
N TYR A 70 22.40 -3.79 -12.70
CA TYR A 70 23.55 -3.05 -13.20
C TYR A 70 23.16 -1.63 -13.64
N ILE A 71 22.10 -1.50 -14.46
CA ILE A 71 21.57 -0.18 -14.87
C ILE A 71 21.14 0.64 -13.65
N LYS A 72 20.45 0.03 -12.68
CA LYS A 72 20.01 0.71 -11.45
C LYS A 72 21.17 1.29 -10.64
N ARG A 73 22.30 0.57 -10.58
CA ARG A 73 23.49 0.98 -9.80
C ARG A 73 24.38 1.98 -10.53
N ASN A 74 24.54 1.82 -11.84
CA ASN A 74 25.62 2.48 -12.58
C ASN A 74 25.14 3.52 -13.61
N TRP A 75 23.85 3.53 -13.96
CA TRP A 75 23.31 4.53 -14.89
C TRP A 75 23.21 5.94 -14.29
N PRO A 76 22.70 6.13 -13.05
CA PRO A 76 22.66 7.45 -12.42
C PRO A 76 24.07 7.98 -12.18
N VAL A 77 24.32 9.24 -12.57
CA VAL A 77 25.54 9.97 -12.21
C VAL A 77 25.19 10.91 -11.07
N GLU A 78 25.78 10.71 -9.89
CA GLU A 78 25.62 11.62 -8.75
C GLU A 78 26.25 12.99 -9.08
N GLU A 79 25.75 14.09 -8.50
CA GLU A 79 26.17 15.46 -8.86
C GLU A 79 27.69 15.69 -8.77
N ASP A 80 28.37 15.00 -7.85
CA ASP A 80 29.83 15.01 -7.68
C ASP A 80 30.49 13.62 -7.95
N GLY A 81 29.74 12.71 -8.57
CA GLY A 81 30.15 11.33 -8.81
C GLY A 81 30.90 11.14 -10.13
N VAL A 82 31.82 10.17 -10.14
CA VAL A 82 32.43 9.69 -11.40
C VAL A 82 31.43 8.82 -12.15
N ASP A 83 31.26 9.06 -13.45
CA ASP A 83 30.46 8.18 -14.31
C ASP A 83 31.08 6.78 -14.31
N ARG A 84 30.33 5.80 -13.79
CA ARG A 84 30.76 4.41 -13.66
C ARG A 84 30.58 3.62 -14.95
N MET A 85 29.97 4.23 -15.98
CA MET A 85 29.71 3.60 -17.26
C MET A 85 30.43 4.33 -18.38
N HIS A 86 30.98 3.56 -19.31
CA HIS A 86 31.56 4.13 -20.53
C HIS A 86 30.48 4.77 -21.41
N ALA A 87 30.77 5.94 -21.97
CA ALA A 87 29.84 6.66 -22.84
C ALA A 87 29.42 5.86 -24.08
N SER A 88 30.33 5.04 -24.65
CA SER A 88 30.03 4.09 -25.73
C SER A 88 28.94 3.11 -25.34
N ASP A 89 29.00 2.58 -24.12
CA ASP A 89 28.09 1.56 -23.63
C ASP A 89 26.70 2.13 -23.43
N ARG A 90 26.60 3.37 -22.92
CA ARG A 90 25.33 4.08 -22.79
C ARG A 90 24.62 4.22 -24.14
N VAL A 91 25.35 4.59 -25.19
CA VAL A 91 24.78 4.73 -26.54
C VAL A 91 24.35 3.37 -27.10
N THR A 92 25.21 2.35 -27.00
CA THR A 92 24.92 1.00 -27.50
C THR A 92 23.77 0.34 -26.76
N ILE A 93 23.70 0.50 -25.43
CA ILE A 93 22.59 -0.02 -24.63
C ILE A 93 21.27 0.61 -25.08
N LYS A 94 21.22 1.94 -25.27
CA LYS A 94 20.02 2.64 -25.76
C LYS A 94 19.58 2.14 -27.14
N SER A 95 20.51 1.84 -28.05
CA SER A 95 20.17 1.38 -29.40
C SER A 95 19.73 -0.09 -29.47
N LEU A 96 20.09 -0.91 -28.49
CA LEU A 96 19.76 -2.34 -28.43
C LEU A 96 18.53 -2.64 -27.57
N ILE A 97 18.41 -2.01 -26.39
CA ILE A 97 17.48 -2.42 -25.33
C ILE A 97 16.03 -2.46 -25.80
N VAL A 98 15.57 -1.46 -26.56
CA VAL A 98 14.20 -1.39 -27.06
C VAL A 98 13.94 -2.53 -28.04
N LYS A 99 14.87 -2.81 -28.97
CA LYS A 99 14.74 -3.89 -29.94
C LYS A 99 14.70 -5.26 -29.27
N LEU A 100 15.61 -5.50 -28.31
CA LEU A 100 15.67 -6.75 -27.55
C LEU A 100 14.40 -6.96 -26.73
N MET A 101 13.89 -5.91 -26.08
CA MET A 101 12.66 -5.95 -25.30
C MET A 101 11.44 -6.37 -26.13
N LEU A 102 11.32 -5.90 -27.37
CA LEU A 102 10.16 -6.20 -28.22
C LEU A 102 10.13 -7.64 -28.73
N LYS A 103 11.30 -8.29 -28.89
CA LYS A 103 11.38 -9.71 -29.29
C LYS A 103 11.48 -10.70 -28.12
N SER A 104 11.76 -10.19 -26.92
CA SER A 104 11.98 -11.05 -25.74
C SER A 104 10.68 -11.66 -25.21
N PRO A 105 10.73 -12.86 -24.59
CA PRO A 105 9.63 -13.42 -23.81
C PRO A 105 9.20 -12.50 -22.66
N GLU A 106 7.95 -12.63 -22.19
CA GLU A 106 7.34 -11.71 -21.22
C GLU A 106 8.17 -11.50 -19.94
N ALA A 107 8.78 -12.56 -19.39
CA ALA A 107 9.59 -12.47 -18.17
C ALA A 107 10.81 -11.54 -18.33
N ILE A 108 11.48 -11.62 -19.48
CA ILE A 108 12.65 -10.80 -19.82
C ILE A 108 12.21 -9.40 -20.24
N GLN A 109 11.12 -9.29 -21.01
CA GLN A 109 10.53 -8.02 -21.43
C GLN A 109 10.19 -7.13 -20.23
N ARG A 110 9.68 -7.69 -19.12
CA ARG A 110 9.45 -6.95 -17.87
C ARG A 110 10.75 -6.38 -17.27
N GLN A 111 11.83 -7.15 -17.24
CA GLN A 111 13.13 -6.66 -16.74
C GLN A 111 13.69 -5.54 -17.62
N PHE A 112 13.55 -5.65 -18.95
CA PHE A 112 13.94 -4.58 -19.86
C PHE A 112 13.06 -3.34 -19.73
N SER A 113 11.74 -3.49 -19.54
CA SER A 113 10.84 -2.35 -19.31
C SER A 113 11.25 -1.54 -18.07
N ASP A 114 11.62 -2.24 -16.98
CA ASP A 114 12.15 -1.60 -15.77
C ASP A 114 13.49 -0.90 -16.02
N ALA A 115 14.41 -1.54 -16.75
CA ALA A 115 15.69 -0.95 -17.11
C ALA A 115 15.52 0.30 -18.00
N VAL A 116 14.62 0.26 -19.00
CA VAL A 116 14.25 1.42 -19.83
C VAL A 116 13.65 2.53 -18.97
N SER A 117 12.81 2.22 -17.99
CA SER A 117 12.25 3.20 -17.05
C SER A 117 13.35 3.91 -16.25
N ILE A 118 14.35 3.15 -15.76
CA ILE A 118 15.50 3.71 -15.04
C ILE A 118 16.35 4.60 -15.95
N ILE A 119 16.68 4.13 -17.16
CA ILE A 119 17.44 4.93 -18.14
C ILE A 119 16.67 6.21 -18.49
N GLY A 120 15.38 6.07 -18.79
CA GLY A 120 14.49 7.17 -19.14
C GLY A 120 14.45 8.24 -18.05
N LYS A 121 14.45 7.85 -16.77
CA LYS A 121 14.47 8.81 -15.66
C LYS A 121 15.64 9.80 -15.72
N HIS A 122 16.79 9.39 -16.25
CA HIS A 122 18.02 10.19 -16.29
C HIS A 122 18.30 10.79 -17.67
N ASP A 123 17.94 10.09 -18.74
CA ASP A 123 18.33 10.44 -20.10
C ASP A 123 17.17 10.99 -20.94
N PHE A 124 15.92 10.68 -20.62
CA PHE A 124 14.76 11.12 -21.40
C PHE A 124 14.26 12.49 -20.88
N PRO A 125 13.90 13.45 -21.76
CA PRO A 125 13.95 13.39 -23.22
C PRO A 125 15.28 13.84 -23.84
N GLU A 126 16.09 14.65 -23.15
CA GLU A 126 17.23 15.38 -23.72
C GLU A 126 18.32 14.49 -24.34
N LYS A 127 18.71 13.40 -23.65
CA LYS A 127 19.79 12.47 -24.06
C LYS A 127 19.26 11.23 -24.76
N TRP A 128 17.95 11.11 -24.93
CA TRP A 128 17.30 10.00 -25.64
C TRP A 128 16.00 10.44 -26.35
N PRO A 129 16.06 11.42 -27.26
CA PRO A 129 14.86 12.04 -27.84
C PRO A 129 14.04 11.09 -28.73
N GLY A 130 14.70 10.13 -29.40
CA GLY A 130 14.08 9.19 -30.33
C GLY A 130 13.26 8.07 -29.70
N LEU A 131 13.31 7.90 -28.37
CA LEU A 131 12.69 6.77 -27.67
C LEU A 131 11.18 6.65 -27.95
N ILE A 132 10.44 7.76 -27.90
CA ILE A 132 8.99 7.76 -28.12
C ILE A 132 8.65 7.40 -29.56
N ASN A 133 9.38 7.95 -30.52
CA ASN A 133 9.16 7.70 -31.94
C ASN A 133 9.43 6.22 -32.28
N GLU A 134 10.54 5.67 -31.79
CA GLU A 134 10.87 4.25 -31.97
C GLU A 134 9.79 3.32 -31.38
N MET A 135 9.17 3.70 -30.26
CA MET A 135 8.09 2.95 -29.64
C MET A 135 6.79 3.04 -30.44
N VAL A 136 6.40 4.26 -30.85
CA VAL A 136 5.15 4.54 -31.56
C VAL A 136 5.11 3.88 -32.93
N GLU A 137 6.23 3.84 -33.66
CA GLU A 137 6.34 3.14 -34.95
C GLU A 137 5.91 1.67 -34.86
N LYS A 138 6.02 1.06 -33.69
CA LYS A 138 5.69 -0.35 -33.46
C LYS A 138 4.21 -0.60 -33.20
N PHE A 139 3.40 0.44 -32.94
CA PHE A 139 1.94 0.28 -32.86
C PHE A 139 1.34 -0.20 -34.18
N ALA A 140 1.94 0.17 -35.31
CA ALA A 140 1.52 -0.27 -36.63
C ALA A 140 1.96 -1.71 -36.99
N SER A 141 2.65 -2.44 -36.10
CA SER A 141 3.18 -3.77 -36.40
C SER A 141 2.10 -4.84 -36.58
N GLY A 142 0.91 -4.66 -36.00
CA GLY A 142 -0.14 -5.68 -35.94
C GLY A 142 0.17 -6.87 -35.03
N ASP A 143 1.35 -6.90 -34.41
CA ASP A 143 1.77 -7.93 -33.47
C ASP A 143 1.49 -7.48 -32.03
N PHE A 144 0.54 -8.15 -31.38
CA PHE A 144 0.14 -7.84 -30.01
C PHE A 144 1.24 -8.08 -28.97
N HIS A 145 2.20 -8.97 -29.22
CA HIS A 145 3.36 -9.13 -28.33
C HIS A 145 4.21 -7.86 -28.31
N ILE A 146 4.44 -7.30 -29.51
CA ILE A 146 5.17 -6.05 -29.70
C ILE A 146 4.38 -4.86 -29.13
N ILE A 147 3.10 -4.73 -29.49
CA ILE A 147 2.23 -3.64 -29.03
C ILE A 147 2.15 -3.63 -27.50
N ASN A 148 1.93 -4.78 -26.86
CA ASN A 148 1.89 -4.87 -25.41
C ASN A 148 3.24 -4.56 -24.77
N GLY A 149 4.35 -4.99 -25.37
CA GLY A 149 5.69 -4.61 -24.92
C GLY A 149 5.92 -3.10 -24.90
N VAL A 150 5.50 -2.41 -25.96
CA VAL A 150 5.56 -0.94 -26.04
C VAL A 150 4.68 -0.31 -24.97
N LEU A 151 3.40 -0.70 -24.87
CA LEU A 151 2.48 -0.11 -23.91
C LEU A 151 2.92 -0.32 -22.45
N ARG A 152 3.50 -1.49 -22.11
CA ARG A 152 4.08 -1.75 -20.79
C ARG A 152 5.26 -0.82 -20.48
N THR A 153 6.10 -0.56 -21.49
CA THR A 153 7.25 0.33 -21.37
C THR A 153 6.81 1.77 -21.21
N ALA A 154 5.88 2.23 -22.05
CA ALA A 154 5.25 3.54 -21.95
C ALA A 154 4.61 3.73 -20.57
N HIS A 155 3.83 2.75 -20.09
CA HIS A 155 3.26 2.81 -18.75
C HIS A 155 4.35 2.91 -17.66
N SER A 156 5.43 2.15 -17.78
CA SER A 156 6.54 2.16 -16.81
C SER A 156 7.32 3.47 -16.81
N LEU A 157 7.42 4.16 -17.95
CA LEU A 157 8.01 5.49 -18.08
C LEU A 157 7.10 6.57 -17.49
N PHE A 158 5.81 6.56 -17.83
CA PHE A 158 4.90 7.66 -17.51
C PHE A 158 4.22 7.53 -16.15
N LYS A 159 4.20 6.33 -15.52
CA LYS A 159 3.61 6.15 -14.18
C LYS A 159 4.22 7.07 -13.13
N ARG A 160 5.44 7.57 -13.35
CA ARG A 160 6.11 8.52 -12.45
C ARG A 160 5.49 9.90 -12.41
N TYR A 161 4.80 10.29 -13.48
CA TYR A 161 4.06 11.53 -13.54
C TYR A 161 2.94 11.57 -12.49
N ARG A 162 2.56 10.43 -11.91
CA ARG A 162 1.52 10.35 -10.88
C ARG A 162 1.99 10.84 -9.50
N TYR A 163 3.29 10.87 -9.26
CA TYR A 163 3.86 11.18 -7.94
C TYR A 163 5.02 12.18 -7.98
N GLU A 164 5.53 12.54 -9.16
CA GLU A 164 6.50 13.62 -9.30
C GLU A 164 5.83 15.01 -9.14
N PHE A 165 6.54 15.92 -8.47
CA PHE A 165 6.09 17.29 -8.30
C PHE A 165 6.21 18.09 -9.61
N LYS A 166 5.29 19.03 -9.81
CA LYS A 166 5.29 19.95 -10.95
C LYS A 166 6.63 20.70 -11.01
N SER A 167 7.29 20.65 -12.16
CA SER A 167 8.52 21.38 -12.46
C SER A 167 8.59 21.69 -13.94
N GLN A 168 9.33 22.74 -14.32
CA GLN A 168 9.50 23.10 -15.74
C GLN A 168 10.04 21.92 -16.57
N LYS A 169 11.04 21.21 -16.01
CA LYS A 169 11.63 20.03 -16.64
C LYS A 169 10.60 18.91 -16.89
N LEU A 170 9.73 18.65 -15.91
CA LEU A 170 8.67 17.66 -16.06
C LEU A 170 7.65 18.07 -17.14
N TRP A 171 7.29 19.35 -17.21
CA TRP A 171 6.37 19.85 -18.23
C TRP A 171 6.96 19.77 -19.65
N GLU A 172 8.24 20.10 -19.83
CA GLU A 172 8.92 19.96 -21.11
C GLU A 172 8.98 18.50 -21.56
N GLU A 173 9.23 17.57 -20.63
CA GLU A 173 9.17 16.14 -20.90
C GLU A 173 7.76 15.68 -21.29
N ILE A 174 6.74 16.04 -20.50
CA ILE A 174 5.35 15.67 -20.78
C ILE A 174 4.92 16.22 -22.15
N LYS A 175 5.27 17.46 -22.47
CA LYS A 175 5.00 18.06 -23.78
C LYS A 175 5.66 17.27 -24.91
N HIS A 176 6.95 16.96 -24.80
CA HIS A 176 7.66 16.14 -25.78
C HIS A 176 7.00 14.77 -25.96
N VAL A 177 6.53 14.14 -24.88
CA VAL A 177 5.79 12.87 -24.96
C VAL A 177 4.48 13.04 -25.71
N LEU A 178 3.66 14.03 -25.33
CA LEU A 178 2.34 14.26 -25.89
C LEU A 178 2.39 14.54 -27.40
N ASP A 179 3.34 15.38 -27.83
CA ASP A 179 3.55 15.74 -29.23
C ASP A 179 3.80 14.51 -30.12
N ASN A 180 4.33 13.42 -29.55
CA ASN A 180 4.72 12.22 -30.30
C ASN A 180 3.79 11.00 -30.06
N ILE A 181 3.13 10.88 -28.90
CA ILE A 181 2.33 9.68 -28.55
C ILE A 181 0.82 9.88 -28.50
N ALA A 182 0.31 11.11 -28.28
CA ALA A 182 -1.10 11.31 -27.96
C ALA A 182 -2.04 10.86 -29.09
N LYS A 183 -1.75 11.27 -30.33
CA LYS A 183 -2.49 10.82 -31.52
C LYS A 183 -2.32 9.33 -31.80
N PRO A 184 -1.10 8.76 -31.91
CA PRO A 184 -0.93 7.33 -32.15
C PRO A 184 -1.57 6.43 -31.09
N LEU A 185 -1.56 6.84 -29.81
CA LEU A 185 -2.24 6.10 -28.74
C LEU A 185 -3.77 6.11 -28.93
N THR A 186 -4.32 7.24 -29.35
CA THR A 186 -5.77 7.38 -29.62
C THR A 186 -6.17 6.56 -30.85
N ASP A 187 -5.40 6.60 -31.91
CA ASP A 187 -5.63 5.77 -33.11
C ASP A 187 -5.57 4.27 -32.75
N LEU A 188 -4.58 3.86 -31.94
CA LEU A 188 -4.47 2.49 -31.45
C LEU A 188 -5.67 2.10 -30.58
N PHE A 189 -6.11 2.98 -29.68
CA PHE A 189 -7.27 2.73 -28.83
C PHE A 189 -8.53 2.44 -29.65
N VAL A 190 -8.83 3.28 -30.65
CA VAL A 190 -9.96 3.08 -31.57
C VAL A 190 -9.80 1.78 -32.35
N ALA A 191 -8.60 1.52 -32.91
CA ALA A 191 -8.34 0.29 -33.66
C ALA A 191 -8.51 -0.98 -32.80
N LEU A 192 -8.12 -0.95 -31.52
CA LEU A 192 -8.30 -2.07 -30.60
C LEU A 192 -9.79 -2.33 -30.30
N ILE A 193 -10.60 -1.28 -30.18
CA ILE A 193 -12.05 -1.42 -29.99
C ILE A 193 -12.69 -2.04 -31.24
N ASP A 194 -12.36 -1.53 -32.44
CA ASP A 194 -12.85 -2.10 -33.70
C ASP A 194 -12.42 -3.57 -33.87
N LEU A 195 -11.19 -3.90 -33.47
CA LEU A 195 -10.69 -5.28 -33.51
C LEU A 195 -11.44 -6.18 -32.53
N ALA A 196 -11.79 -5.68 -31.34
CA ALA A 196 -12.58 -6.43 -30.36
C ALA A 196 -13.97 -6.76 -30.93
N GLU A 197 -14.61 -5.83 -31.62
CA GLU A 197 -15.92 -6.06 -32.26
C GLU A 197 -15.82 -7.08 -33.41
N LYS A 198 -14.79 -6.98 -34.26
CA LYS A 198 -14.58 -7.93 -35.36
C LYS A 198 -14.24 -9.35 -34.88
N ASN A 199 -13.74 -9.51 -33.66
CA ASN A 199 -13.31 -10.78 -33.09
C ASN A 199 -14.21 -11.25 -31.93
N GLU A 200 -15.47 -10.81 -31.86
CA GLU A 200 -16.39 -11.10 -30.74
C GLU A 200 -16.54 -12.59 -30.42
N ASN A 201 -16.36 -13.48 -31.41
CA ASN A 201 -16.46 -14.93 -31.26
C ASN A 201 -15.11 -15.65 -31.03
N ASN A 202 -14.01 -14.91 -30.82
CA ASN A 202 -12.67 -15.48 -30.64
C ASN A 202 -12.11 -15.14 -29.24
N PRO A 203 -12.28 -16.01 -28.23
CA PRO A 203 -11.85 -15.74 -26.86
C PRO A 203 -10.35 -15.47 -26.72
N GLN A 204 -9.52 -16.14 -27.51
CA GLN A 204 -8.06 -15.97 -27.46
C GLN A 204 -7.66 -14.59 -27.98
N ALA A 205 -8.22 -14.16 -29.12
CA ALA A 205 -7.99 -12.84 -29.67
C ALA A 205 -8.51 -11.75 -28.72
N LEU A 206 -9.72 -11.91 -28.18
CA LEU A 206 -10.30 -10.96 -27.23
C LEU A 206 -9.46 -10.82 -25.96
N THR A 207 -8.93 -11.92 -25.42
CA THR A 207 -8.05 -11.86 -24.23
C THR A 207 -6.85 -10.94 -24.50
N VAL A 208 -6.22 -11.08 -25.67
CA VAL A 208 -5.04 -10.29 -26.04
C VAL A 208 -5.40 -8.82 -26.32
N ILE A 209 -6.52 -8.59 -27.01
CA ILE A 209 -7.02 -7.23 -27.31
C ILE A 209 -7.37 -6.48 -26.03
N TYR A 210 -8.10 -7.11 -25.11
CA TYR A 210 -8.49 -6.48 -23.84
C TYR A 210 -7.30 -6.22 -22.93
N ASN A 211 -6.28 -7.09 -22.92
CA ASN A 211 -5.02 -6.81 -22.22
C ASN A 211 -4.32 -5.56 -22.78
N SER A 212 -4.40 -5.36 -24.09
CA SER A 212 -3.87 -4.15 -24.74
C SER A 212 -4.68 -2.92 -24.34
N LEU A 213 -6.01 -3.02 -24.31
CA LEU A 213 -6.90 -1.94 -23.83
C LEU A 213 -6.61 -1.53 -22.39
N VAL A 214 -6.35 -2.49 -21.49
CA VAL A 214 -5.94 -2.21 -20.10
C VAL A 214 -4.68 -1.34 -20.07
N LEU A 215 -3.65 -1.72 -20.82
CA LEU A 215 -2.39 -0.97 -20.87
C LEU A 215 -2.57 0.41 -21.51
N THR A 216 -3.35 0.50 -22.59
CA THR A 216 -3.71 1.77 -23.23
C THR A 216 -4.39 2.72 -22.24
N CYS A 217 -5.35 2.24 -21.45
CA CYS A 217 -6.00 3.05 -20.41
C CYS A 217 -5.04 3.45 -19.28
N LYS A 218 -4.04 2.60 -18.94
CA LYS A 218 -2.99 2.94 -17.96
C LYS A 218 -2.04 4.03 -18.46
N VAL A 219 -1.71 4.02 -19.75
CA VAL A 219 -0.93 5.08 -20.41
C VAL A 219 -1.74 6.36 -20.44
N PHE A 220 -2.98 6.32 -20.94
CA PHE A 220 -3.92 7.45 -20.97
C PHE A 220 -4.05 8.13 -19.60
N TYR A 221 -4.29 7.35 -18.53
CA TYR A 221 -4.39 7.87 -17.16
C TYR A 221 -3.11 8.62 -16.73
N SER A 222 -1.93 8.11 -17.10
CA SER A 222 -0.66 8.71 -16.68
C SER A 222 -0.38 10.02 -17.43
N LEU A 223 -0.75 10.09 -18.71
CA LEU A 223 -0.58 11.29 -19.53
C LEU A 223 -1.54 12.42 -19.13
N ASN A 224 -2.72 12.07 -18.62
CA ASN A 224 -3.71 13.03 -18.12
C ASN A 224 -3.61 13.28 -16.61
N TYR A 225 -2.54 12.83 -15.93
CA TYR A 225 -2.49 12.94 -14.47
C TYR A 225 -2.13 14.35 -13.98
N GLN A 226 -1.15 14.99 -14.62
CA GLN A 226 -0.62 16.29 -14.17
C GLN A 226 -1.51 17.47 -14.60
N ASP A 227 -2.07 17.35 -15.80
CA ASP A 227 -3.05 18.24 -16.41
C ASP A 227 -3.89 17.49 -17.45
N LEU A 228 -4.93 18.17 -17.95
CA LEU A 228 -5.62 17.77 -19.16
C LEU A 228 -4.89 18.38 -20.37
N PRO A 229 -4.21 17.57 -21.21
CA PRO A 229 -3.59 18.06 -22.43
C PRO A 229 -4.64 18.46 -23.47
N GLU A 230 -4.38 19.55 -24.20
CA GLU A 230 -5.24 20.07 -25.28
C GLU A 230 -5.68 18.96 -26.25
N PHE A 231 -4.75 18.09 -26.66
CA PHE A 231 -5.09 16.97 -27.53
C PHE A 231 -6.15 16.03 -26.91
N PHE A 232 -6.04 15.69 -25.64
CA PHE A 232 -7.01 14.79 -25.00
C PHE A 232 -8.33 15.49 -24.68
N GLU A 233 -8.31 16.81 -24.42
CA GLU A 233 -9.50 17.64 -24.32
C GLU A 233 -10.30 17.62 -25.63
N ASP A 234 -9.66 17.97 -26.75
CA ASP A 234 -10.26 17.97 -28.09
C ASP A 234 -10.80 16.60 -28.49
N ASN A 235 -10.18 15.52 -28.00
CA ASN A 235 -10.53 14.14 -28.31
C ASN A 235 -11.36 13.46 -27.20
N MET A 236 -11.85 14.18 -26.18
CA MET A 236 -12.79 13.63 -25.20
C MET A 236 -14.05 13.01 -25.85
N PRO A 237 -14.62 13.56 -26.93
CA PRO A 237 -15.73 12.93 -27.64
C PRO A 237 -15.41 11.54 -28.22
N ILE A 238 -14.14 11.19 -28.39
CA ILE A 238 -13.69 9.84 -28.77
C ILE A 238 -13.46 8.99 -27.53
N TRP A 239 -12.70 9.51 -26.55
CA TRP A 239 -12.29 8.73 -25.38
C TRP A 239 -13.44 8.40 -24.43
N MET A 240 -14.26 9.38 -24.04
CA MET A 240 -15.26 9.20 -22.99
C MET A 240 -16.37 8.20 -23.36
N PRO A 241 -16.98 8.25 -24.57
CA PRO A 241 -17.99 7.26 -24.96
C PRO A 241 -17.42 5.84 -25.06
N ASN A 242 -16.19 5.70 -25.55
CA ASN A 242 -15.52 4.41 -25.66
C ASN A 242 -15.13 3.83 -24.29
N LEU A 243 -14.60 4.64 -23.38
CA LEU A 243 -14.34 4.23 -22.00
C LEU A 243 -15.64 3.80 -21.30
N LEU A 244 -16.73 4.55 -21.49
CA LEU A 244 -18.05 4.18 -20.97
C LEU A 244 -18.53 2.84 -21.53
N ASN A 245 -18.37 2.61 -22.84
CA ASN A 245 -18.69 1.33 -23.47
C ASN A 245 -17.87 0.17 -22.87
N LEU A 246 -16.56 0.34 -22.70
CA LEU A 246 -15.70 -0.68 -22.08
C LEU A 246 -16.09 -1.01 -20.63
N LEU A 247 -16.63 -0.01 -19.90
CA LEU A 247 -17.16 -0.23 -18.55
C LEU A 247 -18.42 -1.10 -18.57
N GLN A 248 -19.33 -0.86 -19.52
CA GLN A 248 -20.66 -1.47 -19.59
C GLN A 248 -20.69 -2.81 -20.36
N LYS A 249 -19.82 -2.99 -21.35
CA LYS A 249 -19.84 -4.14 -22.25
C LYS A 249 -19.62 -5.44 -21.49
N LYS A 250 -20.48 -6.42 -21.74
CA LYS A 250 -20.36 -7.79 -21.22
C LYS A 250 -19.71 -8.65 -22.29
N VAL A 251 -18.65 -9.36 -21.94
CA VAL A 251 -17.90 -10.23 -22.84
C VAL A 251 -17.83 -11.60 -22.19
N GLN A 252 -18.85 -12.43 -22.43
CA GLN A 252 -19.07 -13.68 -21.69
C GLN A 252 -17.86 -14.62 -21.74
N CYS A 253 -17.12 -14.66 -22.86
CA CYS A 253 -15.95 -15.53 -23.00
C CYS A 253 -14.71 -15.07 -22.21
N LEU A 254 -14.72 -13.84 -21.68
CA LEU A 254 -13.67 -13.29 -20.82
C LEU A 254 -14.10 -13.18 -19.35
N GLU A 255 -15.31 -13.64 -19.01
CA GLU A 255 -15.75 -13.69 -17.62
C GLU A 255 -14.95 -14.74 -16.86
N THR A 256 -14.40 -14.33 -15.72
CA THR A 256 -13.58 -15.21 -14.89
C THR A 256 -14.45 -16.28 -14.25
N ASN A 257 -14.09 -17.56 -14.42
CA ASN A 257 -14.76 -18.69 -13.76
C ASN A 257 -14.93 -18.44 -12.27
N ASP A 258 -16.05 -18.89 -11.71
CA ASP A 258 -16.42 -18.56 -10.33
C ASP A 258 -15.43 -19.03 -9.26
N ASP A 259 -14.63 -20.06 -9.54
CA ASP A 259 -13.67 -20.63 -8.58
C ASP A 259 -12.30 -19.92 -8.55
N ASN A 260 -12.11 -18.84 -9.33
CA ASN A 260 -10.83 -18.14 -9.39
C ASN A 260 -10.90 -16.78 -8.66
N ASP A 261 -10.11 -16.64 -7.60
CA ASP A 261 -9.99 -15.40 -6.82
C ASP A 261 -9.11 -14.33 -7.48
N LYS A 262 -8.43 -14.65 -8.59
CA LYS A 262 -7.67 -13.66 -9.34
C LYS A 262 -8.58 -12.85 -10.27
N PRO A 263 -8.44 -11.52 -10.33
CA PRO A 263 -9.15 -10.71 -11.32
C PRO A 263 -8.76 -11.17 -12.73
N GLY A 264 -9.76 -11.23 -13.61
CA GLY A 264 -9.55 -11.40 -15.04
C GLY A 264 -9.33 -10.07 -15.74
N VAL A 265 -9.13 -10.15 -17.05
CA VAL A 265 -8.84 -8.97 -17.89
C VAL A 265 -9.99 -7.96 -17.90
N MET A 266 -11.25 -8.43 -17.74
CA MET A 266 -12.41 -7.55 -17.67
C MET A 266 -12.46 -6.78 -16.35
N GLU A 267 -12.16 -7.44 -15.22
CA GLU A 267 -12.05 -6.76 -13.92
C GLU A 267 -10.93 -5.71 -13.95
N ASP A 268 -9.76 -6.06 -14.49
CA ASP A 268 -8.63 -5.13 -14.64
C ASP A 268 -8.96 -3.93 -15.53
N LEU A 269 -9.65 -4.16 -16.66
CA LEU A 269 -10.03 -3.08 -17.57
C LEU A 269 -11.03 -2.13 -16.92
N ARG A 270 -12.11 -2.66 -16.34
CA ARG A 270 -13.12 -1.83 -15.68
C ARG A 270 -12.54 -1.07 -14.50
N THR A 271 -11.62 -1.68 -13.74
CA THR A 271 -10.88 -1.01 -12.67
C THR A 271 -10.10 0.18 -13.20
N GLN A 272 -9.40 0.01 -14.33
CA GLN A 272 -8.64 1.09 -14.95
C GLN A 272 -9.55 2.18 -15.55
N VAL A 273 -10.71 1.83 -16.12
CA VAL A 273 -11.69 2.80 -16.60
C VAL A 273 -12.25 3.64 -15.45
N CYS A 274 -12.60 3.01 -14.31
CA CYS A 274 -13.01 3.73 -13.10
C CYS A 274 -11.93 4.72 -12.63
N ASN A 275 -10.64 4.34 -12.70
CA ASN A 275 -9.52 5.24 -12.41
C ASN A 275 -9.47 6.45 -13.33
N CYS A 276 -9.60 6.23 -14.66
CA CYS A 276 -9.65 7.33 -15.63
C CYS A 276 -10.84 8.26 -15.35
N ALA A 277 -12.03 7.71 -15.13
CA ALA A 277 -13.22 8.51 -14.83
C ALA A 277 -13.08 9.28 -13.51
N ALA A 278 -12.49 8.68 -12.46
CA ALA A 278 -12.27 9.34 -11.18
C ALA A 278 -11.29 10.51 -11.27
N LEU A 279 -10.25 10.36 -12.09
CA LEU A 279 -9.29 11.43 -12.39
C LEU A 279 -10.00 12.63 -13.05
N TYR A 280 -10.79 12.38 -14.08
CA TYR A 280 -11.52 13.42 -14.81
C TYR A 280 -12.59 14.08 -13.94
N ALA A 281 -13.40 13.32 -13.21
CA ALA A 281 -14.38 13.86 -12.28
C ALA A 281 -13.77 14.74 -11.19
N LEU A 282 -12.55 14.43 -10.75
CA LEU A 282 -11.87 15.20 -9.71
C LEU A 282 -11.17 16.45 -10.25
N LYS A 283 -10.41 16.32 -11.36
CA LYS A 283 -9.49 17.37 -11.85
C LYS A 283 -10.04 18.20 -13.01
N TYR A 284 -10.88 17.62 -13.87
CA TYR A 284 -11.33 18.18 -15.15
C TYR A 284 -12.86 18.22 -15.18
N GLU A 285 -13.41 18.82 -14.12
CA GLU A 285 -14.85 18.77 -13.80
C GLU A 285 -15.71 19.45 -14.86
N GLU A 286 -15.23 20.57 -15.40
CA GLU A 286 -15.93 21.36 -16.42
C GLU A 286 -16.11 20.56 -17.70
N GLU A 287 -15.02 19.97 -18.19
CA GLU A 287 -14.96 19.21 -19.43
C GLU A 287 -15.62 17.83 -19.29
N PHE A 288 -15.52 17.21 -18.11
CA PHE A 288 -16.12 15.90 -17.82
C PHE A 288 -17.62 15.95 -17.50
N SER A 289 -18.15 17.12 -17.13
CA SER A 289 -19.54 17.29 -16.69
C SER A 289 -20.60 16.67 -17.62
N PRO A 290 -20.52 16.80 -18.96
CA PRO A 290 -21.48 16.18 -19.88
C PRO A 290 -21.50 14.65 -19.83
N TYR A 291 -20.40 14.01 -19.43
CA TYR A 291 -20.25 12.55 -19.41
C TYR A 291 -20.54 11.95 -18.03
N ALA A 292 -20.38 12.73 -16.96
CA ALA A 292 -20.49 12.27 -15.58
C ALA A 292 -21.79 11.48 -15.27
N PRO A 293 -23.00 11.89 -15.69
CA PRO A 293 -24.24 11.15 -15.38
C PRO A 293 -24.26 9.72 -15.92
N SER A 294 -23.76 9.52 -17.14
CA SER A 294 -23.68 8.19 -17.76
C SER A 294 -22.66 7.30 -17.07
N PHE A 295 -21.51 7.85 -16.66
CA PHE A 295 -20.51 7.12 -15.89
C PHE A 295 -21.02 6.74 -14.50
N VAL A 296 -21.70 7.64 -13.79
CA VAL A 296 -22.36 7.35 -12.49
C VAL A 296 -23.33 6.18 -12.64
N THR A 297 -24.16 6.20 -13.68
CA THR A 297 -25.12 5.11 -13.97
C THR A 297 -24.42 3.79 -14.30
N ALA A 298 -23.33 3.83 -15.08
CA ALA A 298 -22.57 2.64 -15.44
C ALA A 298 -21.85 2.02 -14.23
N VAL A 299 -21.18 2.85 -13.43
CA VAL A 299 -20.50 2.42 -12.20
C VAL A 299 -21.50 1.85 -11.19
N TRP A 300 -22.68 2.46 -11.08
CA TRP A 300 -23.78 1.94 -10.27
C TRP A 300 -24.15 0.50 -10.67
N ASN A 301 -24.36 0.26 -11.96
CA ASN A 301 -24.67 -1.09 -12.46
C ASN A 301 -23.52 -2.09 -12.24
N VAL A 302 -22.26 -1.64 -12.35
CA VAL A 302 -21.10 -2.47 -12.03
C VAL A 302 -21.15 -2.91 -10.58
N LEU A 303 -21.35 -1.98 -9.64
CA LEU A 303 -21.43 -2.27 -8.21
C LEU A 303 -22.56 -3.27 -7.88
N LEU A 304 -23.74 -3.08 -8.49
CA LEU A 304 -24.87 -4.01 -8.32
C LEU A 304 -24.64 -5.40 -8.93
N SER A 305 -23.73 -5.53 -9.89
CA SER A 305 -23.41 -6.80 -10.55
C SER A 305 -22.25 -7.57 -9.91
N THR A 306 -21.53 -6.94 -8.96
CA THR A 306 -20.38 -7.53 -8.27
C THR A 306 -20.80 -8.19 -6.96
N ASN A 307 -20.03 -9.19 -6.51
CA ASN A 307 -20.25 -9.88 -5.23
C ASN A 307 -19.03 -9.74 -4.30
N SER A 308 -19.05 -10.41 -3.14
CA SER A 308 -18.04 -10.28 -2.08
C SER A 308 -16.67 -10.91 -2.38
N LYS A 309 -16.50 -11.61 -3.51
CA LYS A 309 -15.25 -12.31 -3.88
C LYS A 309 -14.07 -11.35 -4.06
N ILE A 310 -12.88 -11.78 -3.62
CA ILE A 310 -11.65 -10.98 -3.58
C ILE A 310 -11.29 -10.41 -4.97
N ARG A 311 -11.52 -11.16 -6.04
CA ARG A 311 -11.24 -10.73 -7.43
C ARG A 311 -11.87 -9.39 -7.82
N PHE A 312 -13.00 -9.01 -7.20
CA PHE A 312 -13.69 -7.75 -7.50
C PHE A 312 -13.25 -6.60 -6.60
N ASP A 313 -12.34 -6.81 -5.64
CA ASP A 313 -11.97 -5.80 -4.64
C ASP A 313 -11.40 -4.54 -5.26
N ALA A 314 -10.47 -4.68 -6.21
CA ALA A 314 -9.91 -3.55 -6.92
C ALA A 314 -10.99 -2.80 -7.72
N LEU A 315 -11.86 -3.52 -8.45
CA LEU A 315 -12.92 -2.93 -9.24
C LEU A 315 -13.91 -2.15 -8.36
N VAL A 316 -14.41 -2.78 -7.30
CA VAL A 316 -15.39 -2.18 -6.38
C VAL A 316 -14.79 -0.97 -5.66
N SER A 317 -13.56 -1.08 -5.17
CA SER A 317 -12.90 0.04 -4.47
C SER A 317 -12.68 1.25 -5.39
N ASN A 318 -12.29 1.02 -6.64
CA ASN A 318 -12.12 2.09 -7.63
C ASN A 318 -13.46 2.66 -8.13
N ALA A 319 -14.50 1.83 -8.24
CA ALA A 319 -15.86 2.26 -8.54
C ALA A 319 -16.44 3.16 -7.43
N LEU A 320 -16.28 2.76 -6.16
CA LEU A 320 -16.67 3.57 -4.99
C LEU A 320 -15.86 4.86 -4.91
N THR A 321 -14.56 4.81 -5.21
CA THR A 321 -13.70 5.99 -5.27
C THR A 321 -14.17 6.98 -6.34
N PHE A 322 -14.55 6.50 -7.53
CA PHE A 322 -15.15 7.35 -8.56
C PHE A 322 -16.42 8.05 -8.03
N LEU A 323 -17.36 7.30 -7.44
CA LEU A 323 -18.58 7.90 -6.88
C LEU A 323 -18.26 8.93 -5.79
N ALA A 324 -17.25 8.65 -4.94
CA ALA A 324 -16.80 9.59 -3.92
C ALA A 324 -16.24 10.87 -4.56
N LYS A 325 -15.45 10.77 -5.64
CA LYS A 325 -14.91 11.94 -6.34
C LYS A 325 -15.98 12.78 -7.02
N VAL A 326 -17.01 12.14 -7.59
CA VAL A 326 -18.16 12.86 -8.14
C VAL A 326 -18.94 13.55 -7.01
N ALA A 327 -19.22 12.85 -5.91
CA ALA A 327 -19.96 13.39 -4.77
C ALA A 327 -19.21 14.53 -4.04
N GLU A 328 -17.89 14.60 -4.16
CA GLU A 328 -17.06 15.66 -3.60
C GLU A 328 -17.38 17.03 -4.24
N LYS A 329 -17.77 17.04 -5.52
CA LYS A 329 -17.96 18.26 -6.31
C LYS A 329 -19.38 18.81 -6.23
N ASN A 330 -19.48 20.14 -6.10
CA ASN A 330 -20.76 20.83 -6.04
C ASN A 330 -21.55 20.77 -7.37
N SER A 331 -20.87 20.73 -8.52
CA SER A 331 -21.52 20.68 -9.84
C SER A 331 -22.31 19.41 -10.09
N TYR A 332 -21.95 18.31 -9.42
CA TYR A 332 -22.58 17.00 -9.57
C TYR A 332 -23.61 16.69 -8.47
N LYS A 333 -23.96 17.67 -7.63
CA LYS A 333 -24.89 17.47 -6.51
C LYS A 333 -26.22 16.90 -6.94
N ASN A 334 -26.77 17.40 -8.05
CA ASN A 334 -28.02 16.93 -8.64
C ASN A 334 -28.05 15.42 -8.94
N LEU A 335 -26.88 14.76 -9.11
CA LEU A 335 -26.79 13.32 -9.32
C LEU A 335 -27.07 12.50 -8.05
N PHE A 336 -27.03 13.13 -6.87
CA PHE A 336 -27.19 12.48 -5.56
C PHE A 336 -28.26 13.13 -4.68
N GLU A 337 -28.92 14.22 -5.10
CA GLU A 337 -29.89 14.94 -4.25
C GLU A 337 -31.17 14.16 -3.97
N ASP A 338 -31.55 13.28 -4.91
CA ASP A 338 -32.75 12.45 -4.82
C ASP A 338 -32.67 11.48 -3.62
N PRO A 339 -33.61 11.56 -2.66
CA PRO A 339 -33.61 10.69 -1.48
C PRO A 339 -33.66 9.20 -1.83
N ALA A 340 -34.37 8.80 -2.89
CA ALA A 340 -34.44 7.40 -3.29
C ALA A 340 -33.07 6.90 -3.79
N THR A 341 -32.34 7.75 -4.52
CA THR A 341 -30.97 7.48 -4.95
C THR A 341 -30.02 7.34 -3.75
N LEU A 342 -30.05 8.25 -2.77
CA LEU A 342 -29.23 8.14 -1.56
C LEU A 342 -29.53 6.88 -0.75
N SER A 343 -30.82 6.57 -0.54
CA SER A 343 -31.22 5.35 0.17
C SER A 343 -30.74 4.10 -0.57
N SER A 344 -30.88 4.07 -1.90
CA SER A 344 -30.40 2.97 -2.73
C SER A 344 -28.87 2.82 -2.64
N ILE A 345 -28.11 3.92 -2.68
CA ILE A 345 -26.64 3.92 -2.48
C ILE A 345 -26.29 3.33 -1.11
N CYS A 346 -26.98 3.76 -0.06
CA CYS A 346 -26.72 3.26 1.29
C CYS A 346 -27.00 1.76 1.39
N GLU A 347 -28.17 1.31 0.95
CA GLU A 347 -28.66 -0.06 1.12
C GLU A 347 -27.93 -1.06 0.23
N LYS A 348 -27.81 -0.78 -1.07
CA LYS A 348 -27.37 -1.77 -2.06
C LYS A 348 -25.87 -1.74 -2.34
N VAL A 349 -25.19 -0.64 -1.98
CA VAL A 349 -23.79 -0.44 -2.32
C VAL A 349 -22.95 -0.25 -1.07
N VAL A 350 -23.29 0.68 -0.18
CA VAL A 350 -22.44 0.98 0.98
C VAL A 350 -22.46 -0.16 1.99
N ILE A 351 -23.63 -0.53 2.51
CA ILE A 351 -23.74 -1.52 3.60
C ILE A 351 -23.08 -2.86 3.23
N PRO A 352 -23.36 -3.48 2.07
CA PRO A 352 -22.75 -4.76 1.69
C PRO A 352 -21.22 -4.71 1.56
N ASN A 353 -20.65 -3.53 1.30
CA ASN A 353 -19.21 -3.33 1.19
C ASN A 353 -18.56 -2.84 2.50
N MET A 354 -19.34 -2.62 3.56
CA MET A 354 -18.86 -2.28 4.90
C MET A 354 -18.90 -3.46 5.88
N GLU A 355 -19.67 -4.51 5.57
CA GLU A 355 -19.69 -5.76 6.33
C GLU A 355 -18.32 -6.46 6.26
N LEU A 356 -17.89 -7.02 7.40
CA LEU A 356 -16.65 -7.79 7.48
C LEU A 356 -16.83 -9.15 6.76
N ARG A 357 -15.92 -9.46 5.83
CA ARG A 357 -15.99 -10.70 5.03
C ARG A 357 -15.13 -11.80 5.64
N GLU A 358 -15.34 -13.03 5.17
CA GLU A 358 -14.52 -14.19 5.56
C GLU A 358 -13.03 -13.97 5.26
N SER A 359 -12.68 -13.45 4.08
CA SER A 359 -11.28 -13.08 3.77
C SER A 359 -10.69 -12.01 4.70
N ASP A 360 -11.50 -11.09 5.24
CA ASP A 360 -11.02 -10.10 6.20
C ASP A 360 -10.82 -10.75 7.59
N LEU A 361 -11.63 -11.77 7.93
CA LEU A 361 -11.47 -12.59 9.13
C LEU A 361 -10.24 -13.49 9.06
N GLU A 362 -9.95 -14.10 7.90
CA GLU A 362 -8.72 -14.87 7.70
C GLU A 362 -7.48 -13.99 7.97
N ILE A 363 -7.44 -12.76 7.44
CA ILE A 363 -6.34 -11.83 7.72
C ILE A 363 -6.32 -11.44 9.21
N PHE A 364 -7.49 -11.21 9.83
CA PHE A 364 -7.59 -10.89 11.26
C PHE A 364 -7.01 -12.01 12.16
N GLU A 365 -7.22 -13.28 11.78
CA GLU A 365 -6.80 -14.46 12.55
C GLU A 365 -5.36 -14.90 12.23
N ASP A 366 -5.02 -15.00 10.94
CA ASP A 366 -3.77 -15.58 10.45
C ASP A 366 -2.65 -14.55 10.27
N ASN A 367 -2.98 -13.29 9.96
CA ASN A 367 -2.00 -12.22 9.76
C ASN A 367 -2.38 -10.91 10.48
N PRO A 368 -2.42 -10.92 11.83
CA PRO A 368 -2.86 -9.78 12.63
C PRO A 368 -1.96 -8.54 12.45
N GLU A 369 -0.69 -8.70 12.11
CA GLU A 369 0.22 -7.58 11.82
C GLU A 369 -0.21 -6.81 10.58
N GLU A 370 -0.55 -7.53 9.50
CA GLU A 370 -1.07 -6.94 8.27
C GLU A 370 -2.43 -6.27 8.51
N TYR A 371 -3.33 -6.92 9.26
CA TYR A 371 -4.62 -6.32 9.63
C TYR A 371 -4.45 -4.98 10.35
N VAL A 372 -3.60 -4.96 11.39
CA VAL A 372 -3.37 -3.77 12.22
C VAL A 372 -2.67 -2.66 11.41
N SER A 373 -1.66 -3.00 10.61
CA SER A 373 -0.93 -2.03 9.79
C SER A 373 -1.85 -1.35 8.78
N ARG A 374 -2.69 -2.13 8.07
CA ARG A 374 -3.70 -1.61 7.14
C ARG A 374 -4.61 -0.57 7.81
N ASP A 375 -5.10 -0.88 9.01
CA ASP A 375 -6.06 -0.03 9.70
C ASP A 375 -5.43 1.19 10.40
N ILE A 376 -4.33 1.00 11.14
CA ILE A 376 -3.73 2.05 11.98
C ILE A 376 -2.91 3.03 11.14
N GLU A 377 -2.18 2.54 10.13
CA GLU A 377 -1.35 3.38 9.26
C GLU A 377 -2.17 4.01 8.13
N GLY A 378 -3.41 3.54 7.92
CA GLY A 378 -4.28 3.99 6.82
C GLY A 378 -3.78 3.54 5.46
N SER A 379 -3.08 2.41 5.40
CA SER A 379 -2.63 1.75 4.17
C SER A 379 -3.71 0.85 3.55
N ASP A 380 -4.91 0.81 4.15
CA ASP A 380 -6.13 0.15 3.67
C ASP A 380 -6.84 0.87 2.50
N VAL A 381 -6.14 1.81 1.83
CA VAL A 381 -6.67 2.70 0.78
C VAL A 381 -7.41 1.94 -0.35
N ASP A 382 -6.99 0.70 -0.62
CA ASP A 382 -7.53 -0.13 -1.71
C ASP A 382 -8.57 -1.17 -1.25
N THR A 383 -9.05 -1.11 -0.01
CA THR A 383 -10.08 -2.03 0.49
C THR A 383 -11.50 -1.51 0.22
N ARG A 384 -12.45 -2.43 0.04
CA ARG A 384 -13.87 -2.07 -0.17
C ARG A 384 -14.44 -1.32 1.02
N ARG A 385 -14.13 -1.79 2.23
CA ARG A 385 -14.59 -1.22 3.49
C ARG A 385 -14.15 0.24 3.62
N ARG A 386 -12.90 0.53 3.23
CA ARG A 386 -12.36 1.89 3.19
C ARG A 386 -13.02 2.75 2.12
N ALA A 387 -13.13 2.25 0.89
CA ALA A 387 -13.72 3.01 -0.21
C ALA A 387 -15.21 3.34 0.03
N ALA A 388 -15.96 2.40 0.61
CA ALA A 388 -17.35 2.61 1.02
C ALA A 388 -17.44 3.66 2.14
N CYS A 389 -16.56 3.58 3.13
CA CYS A 389 -16.45 4.58 4.20
C CYS A 389 -16.14 5.98 3.65
N ASP A 390 -15.21 6.11 2.71
CA ASP A 390 -14.85 7.40 2.14
C ASP A 390 -15.98 7.97 1.26
N LEU A 391 -16.74 7.14 0.53
CA LEU A 391 -17.98 7.57 -0.13
C LEU A 391 -19.00 8.11 0.86
N VAL A 392 -19.24 7.41 1.98
CA VAL A 392 -20.16 7.85 3.03
C VAL A 392 -19.74 9.18 3.63
N ARG A 393 -18.46 9.33 3.97
CA ARG A 393 -17.92 10.58 4.51
C ARG A 393 -18.12 11.74 3.54
N THR A 394 -17.85 11.53 2.25
CA THR A 394 -18.02 12.57 1.24
C THR A 394 -19.47 12.95 1.05
N LEU A 395 -20.40 11.99 0.96
CA LEU A 395 -21.83 12.27 0.88
C LEU A 395 -22.33 13.01 2.13
N ALA A 396 -21.83 12.66 3.32
CA ALA A 396 -22.19 13.32 4.57
C ALA A 396 -21.71 14.77 4.66
N LEU A 397 -20.74 15.22 3.85
CA LEU A 397 -20.35 16.64 3.78
C LEU A 397 -21.46 17.53 3.23
N HIS A 398 -22.28 17.00 2.31
CA HIS A 398 -23.33 17.76 1.63
C HIS A 398 -24.74 17.39 2.08
N TYR A 399 -24.94 16.16 2.59
CA TYR A 399 -26.24 15.59 2.90
C TYR A 399 -26.34 15.07 4.33
N GLU A 400 -25.63 15.68 5.28
CA GLU A 400 -25.45 15.20 6.66
C GLU A 400 -26.73 14.67 7.31
N ASP A 401 -27.80 15.49 7.40
CA ASP A 401 -29.06 15.11 8.03
C ASP A 401 -29.72 13.89 7.36
N LYS A 402 -29.72 13.86 6.01
CA LYS A 402 -30.29 12.76 5.23
C LYS A 402 -29.49 11.47 5.43
N MET A 403 -28.16 11.55 5.35
CA MET A 403 -27.28 10.40 5.54
C MET A 403 -27.39 9.84 6.96
N MET A 404 -27.45 10.71 7.97
CA MET A 404 -27.66 10.30 9.37
C MET A 404 -29.03 9.66 9.58
N SER A 405 -30.09 10.20 8.97
CA SER A 405 -31.43 9.61 9.06
C SER A 405 -31.48 8.20 8.43
N ILE A 406 -30.92 8.05 7.22
CA ILE A 406 -30.90 6.76 6.51
C ILE A 406 -30.06 5.74 7.27
N PHE A 407 -28.78 6.05 7.56
CA PHE A 407 -27.91 5.10 8.26
C PHE A 407 -28.32 4.86 9.71
N GLY A 408 -28.92 5.85 10.38
CA GLY A 408 -29.46 5.70 11.73
C GLY A 408 -30.49 4.57 11.82
N GLN A 409 -31.39 4.47 10.84
CA GLN A 409 -32.38 3.38 10.76
C GLN A 409 -31.70 2.01 10.62
N TYR A 410 -30.70 1.88 9.74
CA TYR A 410 -29.97 0.63 9.54
C TYR A 410 -29.13 0.25 10.78
N VAL A 411 -28.47 1.22 11.40
CA VAL A 411 -27.72 1.02 12.66
C VAL A 411 -28.66 0.51 13.75
N GLU A 412 -29.84 1.12 13.91
CA GLU A 412 -30.84 0.68 14.87
C GLU A 412 -31.31 -0.76 14.60
N VAL A 413 -31.61 -1.11 13.34
CA VAL A 413 -31.97 -2.49 12.96
C VAL A 413 -30.87 -3.49 13.31
N MET A 414 -29.60 -3.18 12.98
CA MET A 414 -28.46 -4.05 13.25
C MET A 414 -28.23 -4.23 14.77
N LEU A 415 -28.33 -3.16 15.55
CA LEU A 415 -28.14 -3.19 17.01
C LEU A 415 -29.30 -3.89 17.73
N ASN A 416 -30.54 -3.71 17.27
CA ASN A 416 -31.71 -4.42 17.81
C ASN A 416 -31.60 -5.92 17.55
N LYS A 417 -31.24 -6.32 16.33
CA LYS A 417 -31.00 -7.74 15.99
C LYS A 417 -29.91 -8.35 16.86
N TYR A 418 -28.84 -7.60 17.15
CA TYR A 418 -27.79 -8.05 18.07
C TYR A 418 -28.28 -8.21 19.51
N THR A 419 -29.14 -7.30 19.98
CA THR A 419 -29.75 -7.38 21.31
C THR A 419 -30.64 -8.62 21.44
N GLU A 420 -31.36 -8.98 20.39
CA GLU A 420 -32.23 -10.17 20.35
C GLU A 420 -31.45 -11.48 20.19
N SER A 421 -30.43 -11.49 19.31
CA SER A 421 -29.75 -12.73 18.88
C SER A 421 -28.39 -12.96 19.56
N GLY A 422 -27.94 -12.02 20.39
CA GLY A 422 -26.64 -12.07 21.07
C GLY A 422 -25.47 -12.16 20.09
N GLY A 423 -24.44 -12.93 20.48
CA GLY A 423 -23.19 -13.07 19.72
C GLY A 423 -23.35 -13.61 18.30
N SER A 424 -24.46 -14.27 17.96
CA SER A 424 -24.70 -14.78 16.60
C SER A 424 -24.88 -13.68 15.54
N ALA A 425 -25.26 -12.47 15.95
CA ALA A 425 -25.47 -11.32 15.06
C ALA A 425 -24.31 -10.31 15.13
N TRP A 426 -23.10 -10.75 15.51
CA TRP A 426 -21.96 -9.87 15.72
C TRP A 426 -21.54 -9.08 14.48
N ILE A 427 -21.68 -9.63 13.26
CA ILE A 427 -21.34 -8.95 12.00
C ILE A 427 -22.15 -7.65 11.84
N GLY A 428 -23.45 -7.70 12.17
CA GLY A 428 -24.31 -6.52 12.15
C GLY A 428 -23.85 -5.46 13.15
N LYS A 429 -23.41 -5.89 14.35
CA LYS A 429 -22.89 -4.95 15.36
C LYS A 429 -21.53 -4.35 14.97
N ASP A 430 -20.61 -5.14 14.41
CA ASP A 430 -19.34 -4.63 13.84
C ASP A 430 -19.64 -3.58 12.76
N THR A 431 -20.52 -3.91 11.83
CA THR A 431 -20.93 -2.99 10.74
C THR A 431 -21.54 -1.70 11.29
N ALA A 432 -22.39 -1.79 12.31
CA ALA A 432 -22.98 -0.63 12.99
C ALA A 432 -21.92 0.23 13.71
N LEU A 433 -21.00 -0.39 14.46
CA LEU A 433 -19.89 0.31 15.12
C LEU A 433 -19.01 1.03 14.09
N PHE A 434 -18.70 0.37 12.98
CA PHE A 434 -17.89 0.92 11.90
C PHE A 434 -18.58 2.08 11.18
N LEU A 435 -19.88 1.95 10.87
CA LEU A 435 -20.71 3.01 10.30
C LEU A 435 -20.75 4.24 11.19
N VAL A 436 -21.09 4.08 12.48
CA VAL A 436 -21.16 5.19 13.43
C VAL A 436 -19.80 5.87 13.59
N THR A 437 -18.72 5.09 13.71
CA THR A 437 -17.35 5.63 13.80
C THR A 437 -17.01 6.46 12.56
N SER A 438 -17.42 6.01 11.38
CA SER A 438 -17.16 6.66 10.10
C SER A 438 -17.99 7.92 9.89
N LEU A 439 -19.28 7.86 10.23
CA LEU A 439 -20.25 8.94 10.08
C LEU A 439 -20.07 10.05 11.11
N ALA A 440 -19.61 9.72 12.32
CA ALA A 440 -19.42 10.73 13.35
C ALA A 440 -18.15 11.56 13.13
N SER A 441 -17.10 11.01 12.50
CA SER A 441 -15.84 11.71 12.28
C SER A 441 -15.94 12.82 11.22
N ARG A 442 -15.43 14.02 11.52
CA ARG A 442 -15.33 15.17 10.58
C ARG A 442 -13.90 15.66 10.36
N GLY A 443 -12.94 15.08 11.07
CA GLY A 443 -11.54 15.46 10.97
C GLY A 443 -10.77 15.18 12.26
N GLY A 444 -9.47 15.02 12.13
CA GLY A 444 -8.60 14.65 13.25
C GLY A 444 -7.12 14.77 12.93
N THR A 445 -6.31 14.43 13.93
CA THR A 445 -4.85 14.33 13.79
C THR A 445 -4.38 12.97 14.28
N GLN A 446 -3.20 12.53 13.84
CA GLN A 446 -2.64 11.26 14.33
C GLN A 446 -2.44 11.26 15.86
N ALA A 447 -2.08 12.41 16.45
CA ALA A 447 -1.83 12.55 17.89
C ALA A 447 -3.12 12.58 18.72
N ALA A 448 -4.11 13.39 18.34
CA ALA A 448 -5.35 13.58 19.11
C ALA A 448 -6.50 12.63 18.70
N GLY A 449 -6.37 11.95 17.56
CA GLY A 449 -7.49 11.19 16.98
C GLY A 449 -8.47 12.14 16.31
N VAL A 450 -9.74 11.78 16.30
CA VAL A 450 -10.81 12.67 15.83
C VAL A 450 -10.93 13.86 16.77
N THR A 451 -10.92 15.07 16.21
CA THR A 451 -11.03 16.34 16.95
C THR A 451 -12.28 17.12 16.58
N LYS A 452 -12.98 16.73 15.52
CA LYS A 452 -14.25 17.31 15.07
C LYS A 452 -15.23 16.19 14.77
N VAL A 453 -16.46 16.32 15.25
CA VAL A 453 -17.52 15.31 15.09
C VAL A 453 -18.83 15.93 14.65
N SER A 454 -19.69 15.10 14.06
CA SER A 454 -21.08 15.47 13.80
C SER A 454 -21.82 15.72 15.12
N PRO A 455 -22.61 16.81 15.23
CA PRO A 455 -23.46 17.04 16.40
C PRO A 455 -24.64 16.06 16.49
N LEU A 456 -24.92 15.31 15.41
CA LEU A 456 -26.04 14.37 15.32
C LEU A 456 -25.74 13.02 15.99
N VAL A 457 -24.50 12.79 16.44
CA VAL A 457 -24.10 11.55 17.11
C VAL A 457 -23.63 11.84 18.52
N ASP A 458 -24.36 11.34 19.51
CA ASP A 458 -23.91 11.34 20.90
C ASP A 458 -22.89 10.20 21.12
N LEU A 459 -21.61 10.54 20.98
CA LEU A 459 -20.50 9.60 21.18
C LEU A 459 -20.47 9.00 22.59
N THR A 460 -20.86 9.76 23.60
CA THR A 460 -20.75 9.33 24.99
C THR A 460 -21.80 8.27 25.28
N THR A 461 -23.04 8.54 24.91
CA THR A 461 -24.15 7.60 25.07
C THR A 461 -23.92 6.35 24.22
N PHE A 462 -23.45 6.51 22.98
CA PHE A 462 -23.13 5.38 22.12
C PHE A 462 -22.00 4.51 22.71
N ALA A 463 -20.94 5.13 23.23
CA ALA A 463 -19.86 4.41 23.89
C ALA A 463 -20.34 3.65 25.13
N ALA A 464 -21.17 4.29 25.96
CA ALA A 464 -21.72 3.67 27.17
C ALA A 464 -22.61 2.46 26.86
N ASN A 465 -23.44 2.54 25.82
CA ASN A 465 -24.44 1.53 25.50
C ASN A 465 -23.92 0.39 24.61
N HIS A 466 -22.96 0.67 23.73
CA HIS A 466 -22.56 -0.30 22.69
C HIS A 466 -21.08 -0.65 22.66
N VAL A 467 -20.20 0.18 23.24
CA VAL A 467 -18.74 -0.02 23.22
C VAL A 467 -18.24 -0.61 24.55
N LEU A 468 -18.51 0.05 25.68
CA LEU A 468 -18.07 -0.42 27.00
C LEU A 468 -18.57 -1.83 27.34
N PRO A 469 -19.83 -2.22 27.05
CA PRO A 469 -20.30 -3.57 27.37
C PRO A 469 -19.48 -4.68 26.72
N GLU A 470 -18.95 -4.48 25.51
CA GLU A 470 -18.11 -5.47 24.82
C GLU A 470 -16.75 -5.65 25.50
N LEU A 471 -16.20 -4.57 26.06
CA LEU A 471 -14.97 -4.61 26.86
C LEU A 471 -15.20 -5.14 28.28
N GLN A 472 -16.43 -5.07 28.79
CA GLN A 472 -16.77 -5.57 30.13
C GLN A 472 -17.15 -7.05 30.14
N ARG A 473 -17.27 -7.70 28.98
CA ARG A 473 -17.53 -9.14 28.89
C ARG A 473 -16.51 -9.94 29.71
N PRO A 474 -16.95 -10.91 30.54
CA PRO A 474 -16.05 -11.70 31.38
C PRO A 474 -14.99 -12.47 30.59
N ASN A 475 -15.33 -12.96 29.40
CA ASN A 475 -14.38 -13.63 28.52
C ASN A 475 -13.72 -12.61 27.58
N VAL A 476 -12.42 -12.36 27.80
CA VAL A 476 -11.63 -11.40 27.02
C VAL A 476 -11.31 -11.89 25.59
N THR A 477 -11.49 -13.18 25.29
CA THR A 477 -11.24 -13.74 23.95
C THR A 477 -12.51 -13.99 23.15
N GLU A 478 -13.69 -13.79 23.74
CA GLU A 478 -14.98 -13.95 23.05
C GLU A 478 -15.22 -12.77 22.09
N LEU A 479 -15.77 -13.03 20.90
CA LEU A 479 -16.09 -12.00 19.90
C LEU A 479 -14.92 -11.00 19.67
N PRO A 480 -13.73 -11.49 19.27
CA PRO A 480 -12.52 -10.67 19.22
C PRO A 480 -12.65 -9.47 18.28
N VAL A 481 -13.42 -9.60 17.20
CA VAL A 481 -13.70 -8.46 16.29
C VAL A 481 -14.42 -7.33 17.01
N LEU A 482 -15.51 -7.60 17.74
CA LEU A 482 -16.23 -6.56 18.48
C LEU A 482 -15.38 -5.91 19.57
N LYS A 483 -14.46 -6.66 20.18
CA LYS A 483 -13.49 -6.11 21.13
C LYS A 483 -12.50 -5.19 20.42
N ALA A 484 -12.00 -5.59 19.25
CA ALA A 484 -11.15 -4.74 18.42
C ALA A 484 -11.90 -3.44 18.02
N ASP A 485 -13.16 -3.54 17.58
CA ASP A 485 -13.99 -2.38 17.23
C ASP A 485 -14.22 -1.46 18.41
N ALA A 486 -14.50 -2.02 19.59
CA ALA A 486 -14.70 -1.24 20.80
C ALA A 486 -13.42 -0.50 21.24
N ILE A 487 -12.28 -1.17 21.20
CA ILE A 487 -10.98 -0.54 21.45
C ILE A 487 -10.69 0.54 20.40
N LYS A 488 -10.97 0.26 19.13
CA LYS A 488 -10.79 1.19 18.02
C LYS A 488 -11.68 2.43 18.16
N TYR A 489 -12.91 2.29 18.63
CA TYR A 489 -13.80 3.42 18.89
C TYR A 489 -13.20 4.35 19.94
N ILE A 490 -12.77 3.81 21.08
CA ILE A 490 -12.12 4.58 22.15
C ILE A 490 -10.85 5.23 21.63
N MET A 491 -10.03 4.46 20.91
CA MET A 491 -8.81 4.96 20.27
C MET A 491 -9.13 6.11 19.30
N THR A 492 -10.20 6.02 18.51
CA THR A 492 -10.56 7.00 17.48
C THR A 492 -11.05 8.32 18.09
N PHE A 493 -11.96 8.25 19.06
CA PHE A 493 -12.61 9.43 19.68
C PHE A 493 -11.98 9.86 21.01
N ARG A 494 -10.79 9.35 21.34
CA ARG A 494 -10.09 9.54 22.62
C ARG A 494 -10.00 10.99 23.14
N SER A 495 -9.93 11.99 22.26
CA SER A 495 -9.86 13.41 22.68
C SER A 495 -11.23 14.06 22.91
N LEU A 496 -12.31 13.39 22.49
CA LEU A 496 -13.70 13.89 22.57
C LEU A 496 -14.54 13.13 23.59
N LEU A 497 -14.11 11.93 23.98
CA LEU A 497 -14.76 11.16 25.04
C LEU A 497 -14.53 11.81 26.40
N PRO A 498 -15.53 11.80 27.31
CA PRO A 498 -15.37 12.34 28.66
C PRO A 498 -14.23 11.67 29.41
N LYS A 499 -13.50 12.46 30.23
CA LYS A 499 -12.36 11.98 31.02
C LYS A 499 -12.73 10.79 31.92
N GLU A 500 -13.92 10.80 32.51
CA GLU A 500 -14.43 9.71 33.36
C GLU A 500 -14.57 8.40 32.59
N LEU A 501 -15.01 8.47 31.34
CA LEU A 501 -15.12 7.32 30.44
C LEU A 501 -13.74 6.78 30.10
N ILE A 502 -12.76 7.66 29.81
CA ILE A 502 -11.36 7.25 29.57
C ILE A 502 -10.76 6.56 30.79
N ILE A 503 -10.99 7.10 31.99
CA ILE A 503 -10.52 6.48 33.25
C ILE A 503 -11.15 5.10 33.46
N THR A 504 -12.45 4.97 33.19
CA THR A 504 -13.17 3.70 33.28
C THR A 504 -12.69 2.69 32.23
N ALA A 505 -12.37 3.16 31.03
CA ALA A 505 -11.89 2.34 29.93
C ALA A 505 -10.46 1.85 30.12
N LEU A 506 -9.57 2.62 30.77
CA LEU A 506 -8.15 2.28 30.89
C LEU A 506 -7.88 0.87 31.45
N PRO A 507 -8.43 0.44 32.60
CA PRO A 507 -8.25 -0.94 33.07
C PRO A 507 -8.85 -1.98 32.12
N LEU A 508 -9.96 -1.64 31.43
CA LEU A 508 -10.58 -2.50 30.42
C LEU A 508 -9.70 -2.64 29.17
N LEU A 509 -8.95 -1.62 28.77
CA LEU A 509 -7.99 -1.73 27.68
C LEU A 509 -6.82 -2.62 28.07
N ILE A 510 -6.30 -2.47 29.30
CA ILE A 510 -5.17 -3.23 29.82
C ILE A 510 -5.47 -4.73 29.86
N GLN A 511 -6.65 -5.14 30.33
CA GLN A 511 -7.03 -6.56 30.38
C GLN A 511 -7.14 -7.23 28.98
N HIS A 512 -7.25 -6.45 27.91
CA HIS A 512 -7.28 -6.96 26.54
C HIS A 512 -5.88 -7.01 25.90
N ILE A 513 -4.84 -6.51 26.58
CA ILE A 513 -3.44 -6.69 26.20
C ILE A 513 -3.00 -8.08 26.70
N THR A 514 -3.60 -9.12 26.14
CA THR A 514 -3.36 -10.52 26.54
C THR A 514 -3.18 -11.39 25.32
N GLY A 515 -2.22 -12.32 25.38
CA GLY A 515 -1.96 -13.24 24.27
C GLY A 515 -1.30 -12.53 23.08
N ARG A 516 -1.87 -12.72 21.89
CA ARG A 516 -1.42 -12.17 20.60
C ARG A 516 -2.62 -11.81 19.74
N GLY A 517 -2.37 -11.25 18.56
CA GLY A 517 -3.40 -10.93 17.58
C GLY A 517 -3.85 -9.48 17.61
N VAL A 518 -4.92 -9.19 16.87
CA VAL A 518 -5.41 -7.82 16.63
C VAL A 518 -5.86 -7.15 17.93
N VAL A 519 -6.65 -7.82 18.77
CA VAL A 519 -7.19 -7.26 20.03
C VAL A 519 -6.07 -6.81 20.97
N CYS A 520 -5.06 -7.66 21.17
CA CYS A 520 -3.90 -7.34 22.01
C CYS A 520 -3.15 -6.13 21.48
N THR A 521 -2.93 -6.09 20.15
CA THR A 521 -2.21 -5.01 19.48
C THR A 521 -3.00 -3.69 19.55
N TYR A 522 -4.31 -3.74 19.36
CA TYR A 522 -5.20 -2.59 19.49
C TYR A 522 -5.25 -2.08 20.93
N GLY A 523 -5.29 -2.97 21.93
CA GLY A 523 -5.20 -2.59 23.34
C GLY A 523 -3.91 -1.81 23.63
N ALA A 524 -2.76 -2.32 23.18
CA ALA A 524 -1.48 -1.65 23.33
C ALA A 524 -1.45 -0.29 22.62
N CYS A 525 -1.93 -0.22 21.37
CA CYS A 525 -2.06 1.02 20.60
C CYS A 525 -2.97 2.06 21.26
N ALA A 526 -4.12 1.63 21.80
CA ALA A 526 -5.05 2.52 22.46
C ALA A 526 -4.41 3.14 23.70
N VAL A 527 -3.76 2.33 24.56
CA VAL A 527 -3.04 2.85 25.73
C VAL A 527 -1.89 3.78 25.32
N GLU A 528 -1.10 3.41 24.31
CA GLU A 528 -0.03 4.25 23.76
C GLU A 528 -0.56 5.62 23.34
N LYS A 529 -1.64 5.66 22.56
CA LYS A 529 -2.24 6.90 22.05
C LYS A 529 -2.93 7.72 23.15
N LEU A 530 -3.48 7.08 24.19
CA LEU A 530 -4.03 7.76 25.36
C LEU A 530 -2.94 8.48 26.16
N ILE A 531 -1.78 7.85 26.33
CA ILE A 531 -0.61 8.44 26.99
C ILE A 531 -0.02 9.55 26.12
N ALA A 532 0.25 9.27 24.84
CA ALA A 532 0.88 10.20 23.92
C ALA A 532 0.03 11.45 23.64
N GLY A 533 -1.30 11.30 23.63
CA GLY A 533 -2.23 12.42 23.47
C GLY A 533 -2.47 13.24 24.76
N GLY A 534 -1.94 12.80 25.91
CA GLY A 534 -2.11 13.48 27.19
C GLY A 534 -3.45 13.22 27.90
N MET A 535 -4.29 12.32 27.38
CA MET A 535 -5.56 11.92 28.00
C MET A 535 -5.32 11.10 29.28
N VAL A 536 -4.23 10.33 29.30
CA VAL A 536 -3.76 9.59 30.49
C VAL A 536 -2.38 10.12 30.87
N ASN A 537 -2.33 10.88 31.97
CA ASN A 537 -1.09 11.41 32.51
C ASN A 537 -0.48 10.47 33.56
N ARG A 538 0.72 10.81 34.07
CA ARG A 538 1.44 10.01 35.08
C ARG A 538 0.57 9.64 36.29
N ALA A 539 -0.19 10.58 36.82
CA ALA A 539 -1.05 10.35 38.00
C ALA A 539 -2.20 9.37 37.72
N ALA A 540 -2.79 9.43 36.51
CA ALA A 540 -3.83 8.48 36.11
C ALA A 540 -3.26 7.10 35.75
N LEU A 541 -2.01 7.03 35.28
CA LEU A 541 -1.35 5.79 34.88
C LEU A 541 -0.77 4.99 36.06
N GLN A 542 -0.24 5.69 37.06
CA GLN A 542 0.48 5.11 38.20
C GLN A 542 -0.29 3.96 38.90
N PRO A 543 -1.61 4.05 39.17
CA PRO A 543 -2.36 2.96 39.79
C PRO A 543 -2.40 1.67 38.95
N HIS A 544 -2.23 1.79 37.64
CA HIS A 544 -2.29 0.69 36.68
C HIS A 544 -0.93 0.23 36.17
N ALA A 545 0.17 0.89 36.59
CA ALA A 545 1.51 0.68 36.05
C ALA A 545 1.97 -0.78 36.09
N ARG A 546 1.75 -1.46 37.24
CA ARG A 546 2.10 -2.87 37.41
C ARG A 546 1.35 -3.77 36.42
N ALA A 547 0.04 -3.60 36.30
CA ALA A 547 -0.80 -4.41 35.44
C ALA A 547 -0.45 -4.17 33.95
N LEU A 548 -0.29 -2.91 33.57
CA LEU A 548 0.04 -2.53 32.20
C LEU A 548 1.41 -3.03 31.76
N LEU A 549 2.46 -2.82 32.57
CA LEU A 549 3.80 -3.27 32.22
C LEU A 549 3.89 -4.79 32.18
N ALA A 550 3.24 -5.50 33.11
CA ALA A 550 3.17 -6.96 33.07
C ALA A 550 2.47 -7.46 31.79
N ALA A 551 1.33 -6.85 31.43
CA ALA A 551 0.58 -7.19 30.23
C ALA A 551 1.38 -6.93 28.94
N LEU A 552 2.00 -5.75 28.82
CA LEU A 552 2.83 -5.38 27.67
C LEU A 552 4.06 -6.29 27.54
N LEU A 553 4.79 -6.53 28.65
CA LEU A 553 5.95 -7.41 28.63
C LEU A 553 5.54 -8.83 28.26
N ALA A 554 4.41 -9.34 28.74
CA ALA A 554 3.89 -10.65 28.33
C ALA A 554 3.53 -10.68 26.83
N ALA A 555 2.87 -9.64 26.32
CA ALA A 555 2.47 -9.51 24.92
C ALA A 555 3.63 -9.41 23.92
N LEU A 556 4.83 -9.02 24.37
CA LEU A 556 6.04 -9.08 23.55
C LEU A 556 6.50 -10.52 23.22
N GLY A 557 5.84 -11.55 23.77
CA GLY A 557 6.13 -12.94 23.44
C GLY A 557 7.47 -13.41 23.98
N ARG A 558 8.07 -14.41 23.32
CA ARG A 558 9.36 -14.95 23.72
C ARG A 558 10.48 -14.07 23.20
N GLN A 559 11.55 -13.95 23.97
CA GLN A 559 12.71 -13.13 23.59
C GLN A 559 13.58 -13.75 22.49
N ASP A 560 13.43 -15.05 22.22
CA ASP A 560 14.24 -15.84 21.28
C ASP A 560 13.64 -15.96 19.87
N ASP A 561 12.40 -15.52 19.67
CA ASP A 561 11.69 -15.66 18.40
C ASP A 561 11.34 -14.29 17.79
N PRO A 562 12.08 -13.84 16.75
CA PRO A 562 11.78 -12.58 16.05
C PRO A 562 10.39 -12.52 15.42
N THR A 563 9.73 -13.65 15.18
CA THR A 563 8.38 -13.68 14.60
C THR A 563 7.32 -13.16 15.59
N ASP A 564 7.62 -13.24 16.89
CA ASP A 564 6.76 -12.76 17.97
C ASP A 564 6.79 -11.23 18.12
N HIS A 565 7.80 -10.57 17.55
CA HIS A 565 8.05 -9.16 17.79
C HIS A 565 6.92 -8.28 17.23
N ASN A 566 6.29 -7.52 18.12
CA ASN A 566 5.19 -6.61 17.80
C ASN A 566 5.61 -5.15 18.09
N GLU A 567 5.79 -4.36 17.03
CA GLU A 567 6.28 -2.98 17.12
C GLU A 567 5.34 -2.06 17.89
N TYR A 568 4.04 -2.29 17.82
CA TYR A 568 3.03 -1.51 18.52
C TYR A 568 3.08 -1.73 20.03
N VAL A 569 3.28 -2.98 20.45
CA VAL A 569 3.47 -3.33 21.86
C VAL A 569 4.79 -2.73 22.38
N MET A 570 5.88 -2.81 21.61
CA MET A 570 7.16 -2.21 22.01
C MET A 570 7.07 -0.68 22.12
N LYS A 571 6.34 -0.04 21.21
CA LYS A 571 6.04 1.40 21.30
C LYS A 571 5.23 1.75 22.55
N ALA A 572 4.24 0.92 22.91
CA ALA A 572 3.47 1.10 24.14
C ALA A 572 4.34 0.93 25.39
N VAL A 573 5.31 0.01 25.40
CA VAL A 573 6.33 -0.10 26.47
C VAL A 573 7.11 1.19 26.59
N LEU A 574 7.69 1.69 25.49
CA LEU A 574 8.44 2.95 25.47
C LEU A 574 7.62 4.11 26.06
N ARG A 575 6.38 4.31 25.58
CA ARG A 575 5.52 5.40 26.06
C ARG A 575 5.13 5.25 27.53
N THR A 576 4.89 4.02 27.98
CA THR A 576 4.55 3.74 29.38
C THR A 576 5.72 4.10 30.30
N LEU A 577 6.94 3.66 29.96
CA LEU A 577 8.15 4.00 30.71
C LEU A 577 8.41 5.52 30.72
N ALA A 578 8.24 6.17 29.56
CA ALA A 578 8.44 7.63 29.43
C ALA A 578 7.44 8.45 30.27
N CYS A 579 6.20 7.97 30.38
CA CYS A 579 5.16 8.62 31.19
C CYS A 579 5.40 8.45 32.70
N LEU A 580 5.75 7.23 33.13
CA LEU A 580 5.98 6.90 34.54
C LEU A 580 7.27 7.52 35.11
N ARG A 581 8.31 7.69 34.28
CA ARG A 581 9.63 8.23 34.70
C ARG A 581 10.17 7.46 35.91
N GLU A 582 10.44 8.13 37.03
CA GLU A 582 10.96 7.50 38.25
C GLU A 582 10.02 6.42 38.82
N ASP A 583 8.71 6.51 38.58
CA ASP A 583 7.75 5.48 39.03
C ASP A 583 7.90 4.16 38.25
N ALA A 584 8.67 4.14 37.15
CA ALA A 584 8.96 2.93 36.40
C ALA A 584 10.03 2.05 37.07
N LEU A 585 10.88 2.63 37.95
CA LEU A 585 12.04 1.96 38.55
C LEU A 585 11.74 0.57 39.14
N PRO A 586 10.63 0.37 39.89
CA PRO A 586 10.33 -0.94 40.48
C PRO A 586 10.08 -2.06 39.45
N TYR A 587 9.77 -1.71 38.20
CA TYR A 587 9.41 -2.66 37.14
C TYR A 587 10.57 -2.94 36.18
N LEU A 588 11.64 -2.14 36.20
CA LEU A 588 12.77 -2.28 35.28
C LEU A 588 13.59 -3.54 35.54
N GLY A 589 13.58 -4.08 36.76
CA GLY A 589 14.27 -5.32 37.10
C GLY A 589 13.80 -6.53 36.28
N GLU A 590 12.51 -6.60 35.95
CA GLU A 590 11.94 -7.64 35.09
C GLU A 590 12.03 -7.28 33.61
N ALA A 591 11.82 -6.00 33.27
CA ALA A 591 11.81 -5.55 31.87
C ALA A 591 13.18 -5.66 31.20
N LEU A 592 14.25 -5.22 31.89
CA LEU A 592 15.58 -5.07 31.29
C LEU A 592 16.18 -6.38 30.76
N PRO A 593 16.18 -7.50 31.52
CA PRO A 593 16.70 -8.77 31.00
C PRO A 593 15.98 -9.23 29.73
N LYS A 594 14.65 -9.06 29.69
CA LYS A 594 13.83 -9.44 28.52
C LYS A 594 14.14 -8.58 27.30
N LEU A 595 14.23 -7.26 27.47
CA LEU A 595 14.55 -6.33 26.40
C LEU A 595 15.98 -6.54 25.87
N ALA A 596 16.95 -6.79 26.75
CA ALA A 596 18.33 -7.10 26.36
C ALA A 596 18.42 -8.44 25.59
N GLY A 597 17.65 -9.46 26.00
CA GLY A 597 17.55 -10.72 25.27
C GLY A 597 17.01 -10.54 23.85
N MET A 598 15.93 -9.76 23.70
CA MET A 598 15.38 -9.41 22.38
C MET A 598 16.40 -8.65 21.52
N LEU A 599 17.16 -7.73 22.12
CA LEU A 599 18.20 -6.98 21.40
C LEU A 599 19.29 -7.91 20.85
N ALA A 600 19.74 -8.91 21.63
CA ALA A 600 20.73 -9.89 21.20
C ALA A 600 20.26 -10.79 20.04
N VAL A 601 18.95 -10.91 19.86
CA VAL A 601 18.33 -11.69 18.78
C VAL A 601 18.17 -10.83 17.52
N VAL A 602 17.64 -9.62 17.70
CA VAL A 602 17.50 -8.63 16.64
C VAL A 602 18.87 -8.23 16.04
N SER A 603 19.91 -8.17 16.86
CA SER A 603 21.26 -7.84 16.40
C SER A 603 21.81 -8.83 15.38
N LYS A 604 21.42 -10.10 15.48
CA LYS A 604 21.85 -11.17 14.57
C LYS A 604 21.02 -11.21 13.28
N ASN A 605 19.74 -10.85 13.37
CA ASN A 605 18.83 -10.85 12.22
C ASN A 605 17.78 -9.72 12.33
N PRO A 606 18.13 -8.49 11.91
CA PRO A 606 17.21 -7.36 12.01
C PRO A 606 16.13 -7.44 10.92
N CYS A 607 14.92 -7.87 11.31
CA CYS A 607 13.78 -8.00 10.40
C CYS A 607 12.76 -6.85 10.48
N LYS A 608 12.57 -6.22 11.65
CA LYS A 608 11.50 -5.23 11.90
C LYS A 608 12.06 -3.87 12.37
N PRO A 609 12.27 -2.89 11.47
CA PRO A 609 13.02 -1.66 11.80
C PRO A 609 12.35 -0.78 12.86
N HIS A 610 11.01 -0.66 12.86
CA HIS A 610 10.31 0.14 13.87
C HIS A 610 10.34 -0.53 15.25
N PHE A 611 10.15 -1.84 15.32
CA PHE A 611 10.35 -2.60 16.56
C PHE A 611 11.74 -2.36 17.13
N ASN A 612 12.78 -2.49 16.30
CA ASN A 612 14.17 -2.28 16.70
C ASN A 612 14.35 -0.88 17.28
N HIS A 613 13.86 0.15 16.58
CA HIS A 613 13.93 1.53 17.06
C HIS A 613 13.30 1.68 18.45
N TYR A 614 12.05 1.23 18.64
CA TYR A 614 11.37 1.35 19.93
C TYR A 614 12.02 0.52 21.05
N LEU A 615 12.64 -0.62 20.71
CA LEU A 615 13.41 -1.44 21.64
C LEU A 615 14.66 -0.70 22.13
N PHE A 616 15.44 -0.13 21.22
CA PHE A 616 16.63 0.66 21.56
C PHE A 616 16.28 1.90 22.40
N GLU A 617 15.23 2.63 22.03
CA GLU A 617 14.75 3.78 22.80
C GLU A 617 14.28 3.37 24.20
N SER A 618 13.60 2.23 24.33
CA SER A 618 13.15 1.71 25.63
C SER A 618 14.32 1.32 26.53
N LEU A 619 15.35 0.65 25.98
CA LEU A 619 16.57 0.32 26.70
C LEU A 619 17.34 1.58 27.11
N SER A 620 17.49 2.55 26.20
CA SER A 620 18.18 3.82 26.48
C SER A 620 17.50 4.60 27.60
N LEU A 621 16.17 4.69 27.55
CA LEU A 621 15.38 5.30 28.61
C LEU A 621 15.51 4.54 29.95
N ALA A 622 15.48 3.21 29.93
CA ALA A 622 15.63 2.41 31.13
C ALA A 622 17.03 2.58 31.77
N VAL A 623 18.10 2.59 30.97
CA VAL A 623 19.47 2.91 31.41
C VAL A 623 19.49 4.29 32.05
N GLN A 624 18.94 5.30 31.38
CA GLN A 624 18.90 6.67 31.89
C GLN A 624 18.19 6.75 33.24
N LEU A 625 17.03 6.10 33.39
CA LEU A 625 16.25 6.10 34.63
C LEU A 625 17.00 5.41 35.77
N VAL A 626 17.55 4.22 35.53
CA VAL A 626 18.27 3.44 36.56
C VAL A 626 19.55 4.15 36.97
N VAL A 627 20.38 4.61 36.02
CA VAL A 627 21.67 5.26 36.33
C VAL A 627 21.46 6.60 37.04
N LYS A 628 20.38 7.34 36.72
CA LYS A 628 20.02 8.56 37.45
C LYS A 628 19.69 8.26 38.92
N SER A 629 19.09 7.10 39.23
CA SER A 629 18.76 6.69 40.60
C SER A 629 19.90 5.95 41.31
N ASN A 630 20.72 5.22 40.57
CA ASN A 630 21.84 4.42 41.05
C ASN A 630 22.98 4.47 40.03
N PRO A 631 23.91 5.44 40.14
CA PRO A 631 25.01 5.59 39.19
C PRO A 631 25.92 4.37 39.06
N ALA A 632 26.03 3.54 40.12
CA ALA A 632 26.84 2.33 40.10
C ALA A 632 26.25 1.22 39.19
N ALA A 633 24.98 1.33 38.80
CA ALA A 633 24.36 0.37 37.89
C ALA A 633 24.88 0.44 36.45
N ILE A 634 25.64 1.49 36.08
CA ILE A 634 26.19 1.65 34.72
C ILE A 634 27.04 0.44 34.32
N THR A 635 27.86 -0.08 35.22
CA THR A 635 28.73 -1.23 34.95
C THR A 635 27.93 -2.48 34.60
N ALA A 636 26.79 -2.70 35.27
CA ALA A 636 25.91 -3.84 34.96
C ALA A 636 25.27 -3.71 33.57
N PHE A 637 25.00 -2.50 33.09
CA PHE A 637 24.53 -2.28 31.72
C PHE A 637 25.63 -2.47 30.69
N GLU A 638 26.84 -2.00 30.97
CA GLU A 638 28.02 -2.24 30.13
C GLU A 638 28.24 -3.74 29.95
N ASP A 639 28.27 -4.50 31.05
CA ASP A 639 28.46 -5.96 31.03
C ASP A 639 27.38 -6.69 30.21
N ALA A 640 26.13 -6.23 30.27
CA ALA A 640 25.01 -6.86 29.58
C ALA A 640 24.89 -6.47 28.09
N LEU A 641 25.16 -5.21 27.74
CA LEU A 641 24.86 -4.65 26.41
C LEU A 641 26.10 -4.52 25.51
N PHE A 642 27.30 -4.26 26.06
CA PHE A 642 28.51 -4.10 25.24
C PHE A 642 28.85 -5.31 24.38
N PRO A 643 28.73 -6.57 24.88
CA PRO A 643 28.97 -7.74 24.04
C PRO A 643 28.06 -7.77 22.80
N ILE A 644 26.81 -7.33 22.93
CA ILE A 644 25.85 -7.28 21.83
C ILE A 644 26.26 -6.20 20.82
N PHE A 645 26.65 -5.01 21.30
CA PHE A 645 27.11 -3.93 20.42
C PHE A 645 28.41 -4.28 19.69
N GLN A 646 29.34 -4.97 20.36
CA GLN A 646 30.56 -5.45 19.73
C GLN A 646 30.26 -6.47 18.61
N ASP A 647 29.32 -7.39 18.84
CA ASP A 647 28.89 -8.36 17.81
C ASP A 647 28.24 -7.66 16.59
N ILE A 648 27.43 -6.62 16.81
CA ILE A 648 26.85 -5.81 15.73
C ILE A 648 27.95 -5.15 14.88
N LEU A 649 28.94 -4.54 15.54
CA LEU A 649 30.03 -3.81 14.88
C LEU A 649 30.99 -4.75 14.14
N GLN A 650 31.29 -5.92 14.71
CA GLN A 650 32.21 -6.89 14.11
C GLN A 650 31.62 -7.60 12.88
N ASN A 651 30.31 -7.88 12.89
CA ASN A 651 29.66 -8.62 11.81
C ASN A 651 29.15 -7.72 10.66
N ASP A 652 29.45 -6.41 10.68
CA ASP A 652 28.95 -5.40 9.73
C ASP A 652 27.46 -5.58 9.43
N VAL A 653 26.67 -5.81 10.49
CA VAL A 653 25.21 -5.96 10.37
C VAL A 653 24.68 -4.61 9.92
N GLN A 654 24.49 -4.46 8.60
CA GLN A 654 24.26 -3.17 7.92
C GLN A 654 23.42 -2.22 8.77
N GLY A 655 24.05 -1.16 9.30
CA GLY A 655 23.42 -0.21 10.22
C GLY A 655 22.14 0.43 9.68
N LYS A 656 21.94 0.44 8.35
CA LYS A 656 20.70 0.89 7.69
C LYS A 656 19.45 0.04 8.02
N ARG A 657 19.60 -1.22 8.46
CA ARG A 657 18.48 -2.10 8.87
C ARG A 657 18.20 -2.09 10.38
N LEU A 658 19.18 -1.66 11.18
CA LEU A 658 19.07 -1.54 12.64
C LEU A 658 18.69 -0.12 13.09
N PHE A 659 19.18 0.90 12.39
CA PHE A 659 19.03 2.30 12.77
C PHE A 659 18.29 3.09 11.70
N HIS A 660 17.15 3.67 12.05
CA HIS A 660 16.52 4.68 11.21
C HIS A 660 17.42 5.93 11.14
N ARG A 661 17.39 6.65 10.00
CA ARG A 661 18.32 7.75 9.60
C ARG A 661 18.60 8.81 10.68
N SER A 662 17.76 8.93 11.71
CA SER A 662 17.87 9.90 12.80
C SER A 662 19.06 9.67 13.75
N PHE A 663 19.74 8.53 13.70
CA PHE A 663 20.82 8.19 14.66
C PHE A 663 22.21 8.74 14.30
N ASN A 664 22.44 9.17 13.06
CA ASN A 664 23.76 9.68 12.61
C ASN A 664 24.17 11.04 13.24
N VAL A 665 23.40 11.58 14.19
CA VAL A 665 23.63 12.90 14.78
C VAL A 665 23.91 12.84 16.30
N ARG A 666 23.82 11.67 16.96
CA ARG A 666 23.95 11.59 18.44
C ARG A 666 24.74 10.38 18.98
N CYS A 667 25.66 9.83 18.21
CA CYS A 667 26.79 9.08 18.78
C CYS A 667 28.02 9.98 18.80
#